data_AF-A0A1Y4DPA4-F1
#
_entry.id   AF-A0A1Y4DPA4-F1
#
_cell.length_a   1.000
_cell.length_b   1.000
_cell.length_c   1.000
_cell.angle_alpha   90.00
_cell.angle_beta   90.00
_cell.angle_gamma   90.00
#
_symmetry.space_group_name_H-M   'P 1'
#
loop_
_entity.id
_entity.type
_entity.pdbx_description
1 polymer ?
#
loop_
_entity_poly.entity_id
_entity_poly.type
_entity_poly.pdbx_seq_one_letter_code
_entity_poly.pdbx_strand_id
1 'polypeptide(L)'
;MNTNNPTIKLLISYHDKHRLLKSDILTPIQTGCALAAERFEGMLQDDDGENISTGNPQYNELTAQYWAWKNYAKLGNPDYIGFMHYRRHFCFDESLIGQQSTWLSASCVYKMPSATDDYLNRNFHPQKISNSLKGYDCLVLKAYDVTNLGSSSNRHHYATGIPEQNVATFDLLLETVLKFFPNYEEEVNSLKNGSEQYLCNMFIMKKDLFFQYCQFLFTVLAEMAKQVDSSHFTSQQNRFLGYMGEYLLSLFIKHAYRTHSFRIKEINGFFIEDTGCSYDIKPVYKTPFSAIVMACSREYIPYLSVCLQSLVEHAHISSNYDIVVMERDIPAEEKGRLKRQIERKNVSLRFLTVPDLLADKQKIKIKQLPESYYRLFAPLLLQGYERIIYTDCDVIFNDDIAKLDQISCPTAIAACRDVMMNARLGLTWADWKRYCREDLDLKNVYDYCNAGVIVVNVTQYIKENIAFKVLKLLTSKAFRGSVQDALNSIVKNEITYLDPAWNWPTLQMHMKRMQFLSAMDCHTLNLYTHVRQLPRIIHYASFRKPWYYLQEDMAEIWWGYARKTPYYEEICLRLNQHETSKIFSCRYKNRHQNYALLYLSYLYYKLMTHITSGKKQARYKTAWVEAKNEVELWREHS
;
A
#
# COMPACT_ATOMS: atom_id res chain seq x y z
N MET A 1 -49.43 -13.65 14.15
CA MET A 1 -48.67 -12.63 13.40
C MET A 1 -48.13 -13.32 12.14
N ASN A 2 -48.61 -12.96 10.95
CA ASN A 2 -48.23 -13.63 9.70
C ASN A 2 -46.74 -13.36 9.40
N THR A 3 -45.92 -14.40 9.50
CA THR A 3 -44.46 -14.39 9.30
C THR A 3 -44.06 -14.78 7.88
N ASN A 4 -44.53 -14.07 6.84
CA ASN A 4 -44.01 -14.22 5.48
C ASN A 4 -43.54 -12.86 4.96
N ASN A 5 -42.46 -12.33 5.55
CA ASN A 5 -41.70 -11.28 4.86
C ASN A 5 -41.02 -11.93 3.64
N PRO A 6 -41.04 -11.28 2.46
CA PRO A 6 -40.39 -11.83 1.28
C PRO A 6 -38.89 -11.99 1.52
N THR A 7 -38.34 -13.08 1.00
CA THR A 7 -36.91 -13.39 1.05
C THR A 7 -36.15 -12.51 0.05
N ILE A 8 -35.02 -11.94 0.47
CA ILE A 8 -34.26 -10.97 -0.32
C ILE A 8 -32.79 -11.39 -0.35
N LYS A 9 -32.19 -11.41 -1.55
CA LYS A 9 -30.74 -11.51 -1.73
C LYS A 9 -30.24 -10.35 -2.56
N LEU A 10 -29.41 -9.50 -1.96
CA LEU A 10 -28.75 -8.38 -2.62
C LEU A 10 -27.29 -8.76 -2.87
N LEU A 11 -26.96 -9.08 -4.12
CA LEU A 11 -25.62 -9.46 -4.53
C LEU A 11 -24.74 -8.21 -4.67
N ILE A 12 -23.51 -8.32 -4.18
CA ILE A 12 -22.54 -7.22 -4.16
C ILE A 12 -21.32 -7.66 -4.96
N SER A 13 -21.06 -6.98 -6.08
CA SER A 13 -19.98 -7.37 -7.01
C SER A 13 -18.62 -6.80 -6.58
N TYR A 14 -17.62 -7.68 -6.53
CA TYR A 14 -16.21 -7.36 -6.20
C TYR A 14 -15.29 -7.82 -7.33
N HIS A 15 -14.43 -6.93 -7.82
CA HIS A 15 -13.29 -7.28 -8.69
C HIS A 15 -11.95 -7.22 -7.94
N ASP A 16 -11.88 -6.44 -6.86
CA ASP A 16 -10.72 -6.28 -5.98
C ASP A 16 -11.10 -6.50 -4.52
N LYS A 17 -10.09 -6.67 -3.65
CA LYS A 17 -10.27 -6.82 -2.21
C LYS A 17 -10.68 -5.51 -1.55
N HIS A 18 -11.90 -5.50 -1.06
CA HIS A 18 -12.46 -4.40 -0.27
C HIS A 18 -13.13 -4.95 0.99
N ARG A 19 -13.63 -4.06 1.85
CA ARG A 19 -14.45 -4.48 3.00
C ARG A 19 -15.58 -5.42 2.55
N LEU A 20 -15.60 -6.61 3.15
CA LEU A 20 -16.60 -7.63 2.87
C LEU A 20 -17.96 -7.21 3.44
N LEU A 21 -18.95 -6.98 2.58
CA LEU A 21 -20.32 -6.67 2.96
C LEU A 21 -21.14 -7.95 2.93
N LYS A 22 -21.45 -8.51 4.09
CA LYS A 22 -22.12 -9.82 4.20
C LYS A 22 -23.15 -9.84 5.34
N SER A 23 -24.33 -10.34 5.04
CA SER A 23 -25.42 -10.61 5.99
C SER A 23 -26.37 -11.65 5.39
N ASP A 24 -27.50 -11.93 6.06
CA ASP A 24 -28.52 -12.82 5.49
C ASP A 24 -29.11 -12.28 4.18
N ILE A 25 -29.13 -10.95 4.02
CA ILE A 25 -29.60 -10.27 2.81
C ILE A 25 -28.43 -9.98 1.85
N LEU A 26 -27.30 -9.48 2.36
CA LEU A 26 -26.16 -9.04 1.55
C LEU A 26 -25.26 -10.23 1.20
N THR A 27 -25.12 -10.50 -0.11
CA THR A 27 -24.38 -11.66 -0.61
C THR A 27 -23.21 -11.22 -1.49
N PRO A 28 -21.97 -11.22 -0.98
CA PRO A 28 -20.81 -10.80 -1.75
C PRO A 28 -20.47 -11.85 -2.82
N ILE A 29 -20.17 -11.39 -4.04
CA ILE A 29 -19.76 -12.23 -5.18
C ILE A 29 -18.53 -11.62 -5.85
N GLN A 30 -17.50 -12.43 -6.02
CA GLN A 30 -16.31 -12.09 -6.80
C GLN A 30 -16.61 -12.29 -8.29
N THR A 31 -16.28 -11.28 -9.10
CA THR A 31 -16.47 -11.29 -10.56
C THR A 31 -15.15 -11.55 -11.28
N GLY A 32 -15.19 -12.26 -12.40
CA GLY A 32 -13.99 -12.60 -13.18
C GLY A 32 -13.09 -13.65 -12.51
N CYS A 33 -13.67 -14.49 -11.64
CA CYS A 33 -12.93 -15.52 -10.89
C CYS A 33 -12.14 -16.47 -11.81
N ALA A 34 -12.66 -16.77 -13.01
CA ALA A 34 -11.98 -17.63 -13.98
C ALA A 34 -10.64 -17.07 -14.46
N LEU A 35 -10.42 -15.76 -14.34
CA LEU A 35 -9.20 -15.06 -14.76
C LEU A 35 -8.39 -14.49 -13.57
N ALA A 36 -8.93 -14.59 -12.35
CA ALA A 36 -8.32 -13.97 -11.17
C ALA A 36 -7.11 -14.77 -10.66
N ALA A 37 -6.04 -14.08 -10.29
CA ALA A 37 -4.87 -14.69 -9.64
C ALA A 37 -5.15 -15.17 -8.21
N GLU A 38 -6.20 -14.62 -7.58
CA GLU A 38 -6.59 -14.89 -6.21
C GLU A 38 -8.11 -15.04 -6.10
N ARG A 39 -8.55 -15.99 -5.25
CA ARG A 39 -9.96 -16.14 -4.86
C ARG A 39 -10.18 -15.52 -3.48
N PHE A 40 -11.21 -14.70 -3.36
CA PHE A 40 -11.53 -13.99 -2.12
C PHE A 40 -12.37 -14.86 -1.19
N GLU A 41 -11.87 -15.08 0.03
CA GLU A 41 -12.59 -15.86 1.03
C GLU A 41 -13.93 -15.22 1.43
N GLY A 42 -14.93 -16.06 1.69
CA GLY A 42 -16.24 -15.63 2.18
C GLY A 42 -17.20 -15.06 1.11
N MET A 43 -16.80 -15.05 -0.16
CA MET A 43 -17.60 -14.61 -1.31
C MET A 43 -18.07 -15.79 -2.17
N LEU A 44 -19.22 -15.62 -2.84
CA LEU A 44 -19.56 -16.44 -4.01
C LEU A 44 -18.56 -16.18 -5.14
N GLN A 45 -18.43 -17.14 -6.04
CA GLN A 45 -17.53 -17.08 -7.17
C GLN A 45 -18.36 -17.17 -8.45
N ASP A 46 -18.20 -16.21 -9.35
CA ASP A 46 -18.98 -16.15 -10.59
C ASP A 46 -18.58 -17.19 -11.64
N ASP A 47 -17.56 -18.02 -11.39
CA ASP A 47 -17.09 -19.09 -12.27
C ASP A 47 -17.57 -20.51 -11.88
N ASP A 48 -18.46 -20.61 -10.89
CA ASP A 48 -19.11 -21.87 -10.49
C ASP A 48 -20.37 -22.15 -11.31
N GLY A 49 -20.63 -23.40 -11.69
CA GLY A 49 -21.81 -23.78 -12.49
C GLY A 49 -21.84 -23.13 -13.89
N GLU A 50 -23.04 -22.85 -14.42
CA GLU A 50 -23.19 -22.16 -15.71
C GLU A 50 -22.84 -20.67 -15.57
N ASN A 51 -21.86 -20.19 -16.34
CA ASN A 51 -21.31 -18.86 -16.16
C ASN A 51 -20.65 -18.28 -17.42
N ILE A 52 -20.30 -16.99 -17.33
CA ILE A 52 -19.53 -16.22 -18.33
C ILE A 52 -18.35 -15.49 -17.69
N SER A 53 -17.76 -16.05 -16.62
CA SER A 53 -16.71 -15.38 -15.82
C SER A 53 -15.47 -15.02 -16.64
N THR A 54 -15.10 -15.86 -17.63
CA THR A 54 -14.02 -15.57 -18.59
C THR A 54 -14.28 -14.33 -19.46
N GLY A 55 -15.55 -13.92 -19.61
CA GLY A 55 -15.95 -12.70 -20.31
C GLY A 55 -15.90 -11.43 -19.45
N ASN A 56 -15.50 -11.51 -18.17
CA ASN A 56 -15.47 -10.36 -17.26
C ASN A 56 -14.73 -9.12 -17.78
N PRO A 57 -13.63 -9.21 -18.55
CA PRO A 57 -12.99 -8.03 -19.14
C PRO A 57 -13.94 -7.19 -20.00
N GLN A 58 -14.96 -7.83 -20.59
CA GLN A 58 -15.98 -7.18 -21.41
C GLN A 58 -17.27 -6.87 -20.66
N TYR A 59 -17.80 -7.87 -19.94
CA TYR A 59 -19.09 -7.81 -19.25
C TYR A 59 -19.02 -7.11 -17.89
N ASN A 60 -17.82 -6.97 -17.31
CA ASN A 60 -17.59 -6.48 -15.95
C ASN A 60 -18.57 -7.13 -14.95
N GLU A 61 -19.25 -6.34 -14.12
CA GLU A 61 -20.16 -6.84 -13.07
C GLU A 61 -21.38 -7.62 -13.60
N LEU A 62 -21.69 -7.56 -14.89
CA LEU A 62 -22.78 -8.34 -15.49
C LEU A 62 -22.51 -9.85 -15.44
N THR A 63 -21.25 -10.28 -15.30
CA THR A 63 -20.90 -11.69 -15.05
C THR A 63 -21.56 -12.25 -13.80
N ALA A 64 -21.65 -11.47 -12.71
CA ALA A 64 -22.40 -11.85 -11.52
C ALA A 64 -23.91 -11.92 -11.76
N GLN A 65 -24.46 -11.03 -12.58
CA GLN A 65 -25.89 -11.06 -12.93
C GLN A 65 -26.24 -12.30 -13.73
N TYR A 66 -25.41 -12.65 -14.73
CA TYR A 66 -25.56 -13.87 -15.51
C TYR A 66 -25.47 -15.11 -14.62
N TRP A 67 -24.45 -15.16 -13.76
CA TRP A 67 -24.26 -16.27 -12.84
C TRP A 67 -25.49 -16.47 -11.96
N ALA A 68 -26.02 -15.41 -11.37
CA ALA A 68 -27.20 -15.49 -10.53
C ALA A 68 -28.47 -15.90 -11.30
N TRP A 69 -28.61 -15.47 -12.56
CA TRP A 69 -29.71 -15.90 -13.43
C TRP A 69 -29.68 -17.42 -13.67
N LYS A 70 -28.51 -17.95 -14.02
CA LYS A 70 -28.35 -19.38 -14.33
C LYS A 70 -28.27 -20.28 -13.11
N ASN A 71 -27.84 -19.73 -11.97
CA ASN A 71 -27.64 -20.47 -10.72
C ASN A 71 -28.63 -20.03 -9.62
N TYR A 72 -29.80 -19.51 -9.97
CA TYR A 72 -30.75 -18.90 -9.04
C TYR A 72 -31.14 -19.80 -7.86
N ALA A 73 -31.26 -21.11 -8.09
CA ALA A 73 -31.55 -22.10 -7.04
C ALA A 73 -30.45 -22.15 -5.96
N LYS A 74 -29.18 -21.91 -6.32
CA LYS A 74 -28.06 -21.85 -5.37
C LYS A 74 -28.16 -20.66 -4.41
N LEU A 75 -28.95 -19.64 -4.77
CA LEU A 75 -29.22 -18.47 -3.92
C LEU A 75 -30.40 -18.70 -2.94
N GLY A 76 -31.00 -19.90 -2.94
CA GLY A 76 -32.15 -20.23 -2.10
C GLY A 76 -33.49 -19.78 -2.67
N ASN A 77 -33.58 -19.50 -3.98
CA ASN A 77 -34.79 -19.03 -4.67
C ASN A 77 -35.45 -17.81 -3.99
N PRO A 78 -34.73 -16.70 -3.80
CA PRO A 78 -35.29 -15.54 -3.12
C PRO A 78 -36.50 -14.94 -3.87
N ASP A 79 -37.42 -14.30 -3.16
CA ASP A 79 -38.54 -13.59 -3.78
C ASP A 79 -38.06 -12.34 -4.54
N TYR A 80 -37.04 -11.67 -3.98
CA TYR A 80 -36.35 -10.55 -4.59
C TYR A 80 -34.85 -10.83 -4.71
N ILE A 81 -34.30 -10.52 -5.88
CA ILE A 81 -32.87 -10.47 -6.09
C ILE A 81 -32.44 -9.05 -6.46
N GLY A 82 -31.29 -8.61 -6.00
CA GLY A 82 -30.73 -7.33 -6.39
C GLY A 82 -29.24 -7.37 -6.64
N PHE A 83 -28.73 -6.32 -7.27
CA PHE A 83 -27.33 -6.12 -7.56
C PHE A 83 -26.90 -4.72 -7.16
N MET A 84 -25.75 -4.64 -6.52
CA MET A 84 -25.06 -3.41 -6.21
C MET A 84 -23.55 -3.59 -6.35
N HIS A 85 -22.82 -2.49 -6.45
CA HIS A 85 -21.36 -2.52 -6.45
C HIS A 85 -20.83 -2.40 -5.03
N TYR A 86 -19.62 -2.91 -4.77
CA TYR A 86 -18.95 -2.76 -3.48
C TYR A 86 -18.74 -1.30 -3.02
N ARG A 87 -18.81 -0.32 -3.94
CA ARG A 87 -18.65 1.12 -3.65
C ARG A 87 -19.82 2.01 -4.08
N ARG A 88 -20.90 1.43 -4.62
CA ARG A 88 -22.15 2.16 -4.91
C ARG A 88 -23.31 1.42 -4.29
N HIS A 89 -23.94 2.05 -3.31
CA HIS A 89 -24.93 1.43 -2.45
C HIS A 89 -26.28 2.10 -2.64
N PHE A 90 -27.35 1.34 -2.44
CA PHE A 90 -28.69 1.89 -2.27
C PHE A 90 -28.80 2.68 -0.95
N CYS A 91 -29.49 3.82 -0.95
CA CYS A 91 -29.76 4.60 0.25
C CYS A 91 -31.10 4.17 0.88
N PHE A 92 -31.05 3.24 1.84
CA PHE A 92 -32.26 2.85 2.60
C PHE A 92 -32.46 3.68 3.87
N ASP A 93 -31.47 4.49 4.26
CA ASP A 93 -31.56 5.42 5.38
C ASP A 93 -31.24 6.86 4.92
N GLU A 94 -32.27 7.61 4.51
CA GLU A 94 -32.10 8.99 4.04
C GLU A 94 -31.56 9.94 5.11
N SER A 95 -31.66 9.59 6.39
CA SER A 95 -31.06 10.39 7.47
C SER A 95 -29.52 10.47 7.38
N LEU A 96 -28.89 9.56 6.62
CA LEU A 96 -27.45 9.56 6.36
C LEU A 96 -27.04 10.54 5.25
N ILE A 97 -27.98 11.09 4.48
CA ILE A 97 -27.68 12.04 3.40
C ILE A 97 -27.14 13.36 3.97
N GLY A 98 -27.76 13.89 5.04
CA GLY A 98 -27.26 15.06 5.76
C GLY A 98 -26.77 16.21 4.87
N GLN A 99 -25.53 16.65 5.11
CA GLN A 99 -24.82 17.67 4.31
C GLN A 99 -23.86 17.06 3.28
N GLN A 100 -24.04 15.79 2.89
CA GLN A 100 -23.14 15.14 1.94
C GLN A 100 -23.26 15.76 0.54
N SER A 101 -22.12 15.90 -0.13
CA SER A 101 -22.07 16.32 -1.53
C SER A 101 -22.45 15.17 -2.47
N THR A 102 -22.89 15.49 -3.69
CA THR A 102 -23.25 14.48 -4.69
C THR A 102 -22.02 13.88 -5.37
N TRP A 103 -22.13 12.64 -5.85
CA TRP A 103 -21.08 11.93 -6.58
C TRP A 103 -20.86 12.56 -7.96
N LEU A 104 -21.92 12.62 -8.76
CA LEU A 104 -21.98 13.38 -10.00
C LEU A 104 -22.76 14.68 -9.77
N SER A 105 -22.48 15.70 -10.58
CA SER A 105 -23.19 16.98 -10.52
C SER A 105 -24.70 16.75 -10.61
N ALA A 106 -25.45 17.31 -9.65
CA ALA A 106 -26.91 17.17 -9.52
C ALA A 106 -27.47 15.73 -9.47
N SER A 107 -26.64 14.72 -9.21
CA SER A 107 -27.12 13.34 -9.05
C SER A 107 -27.77 13.11 -7.69
N CYS A 108 -28.69 12.13 -7.63
CA CYS A 108 -29.26 11.61 -6.38
C CYS A 108 -28.38 10.53 -5.73
N VAL A 109 -27.07 10.54 -6.02
CA VAL A 109 -26.08 9.65 -5.41
C VAL A 109 -25.13 10.50 -4.58
N TYR A 110 -25.07 10.26 -3.27
CA TYR A 110 -24.34 11.09 -2.32
C TYR A 110 -23.02 10.45 -1.92
N LYS A 111 -21.97 11.24 -1.75
CA LYS A 111 -20.68 10.76 -1.30
C LYS A 111 -20.75 10.39 0.18
N MET A 112 -20.20 9.23 0.52
CA MET A 112 -20.01 8.79 1.90
C MET A 112 -18.50 8.61 2.11
N PRO A 113 -17.90 9.20 3.17
CA PRO A 113 -16.46 9.11 3.36
C PRO A 113 -15.94 7.69 3.45
N SER A 114 -16.63 6.80 4.17
CA SER A 114 -16.26 5.39 4.32
C SER A 114 -17.46 4.50 4.69
N ALA A 115 -17.34 3.19 4.46
CA ALA A 115 -18.32 2.19 4.89
C ALA A 115 -18.06 1.73 6.34
N THR A 116 -18.32 2.58 7.32
CA THR A 116 -18.19 2.26 8.76
C THR A 116 -19.23 1.24 9.23
N ASP A 117 -19.00 0.59 10.38
CA ASP A 117 -20.01 -0.31 10.97
C ASP A 117 -21.33 0.40 11.29
N ASP A 118 -21.30 1.64 11.78
CA ASP A 118 -22.51 2.43 12.00
C ASP A 118 -23.28 2.66 10.70
N TYR A 119 -22.58 3.09 9.64
CA TYR A 119 -23.17 3.27 8.31
C TYR A 119 -23.82 1.98 7.81
N LEU A 120 -23.10 0.85 7.89
CA LEU A 120 -23.59 -0.44 7.41
C LEU A 120 -24.80 -0.93 8.22
N ASN A 121 -24.74 -0.85 9.54
CA ASN A 121 -25.83 -1.27 10.43
C ASN A 121 -27.08 -0.42 10.24
N ARG A 122 -26.92 0.88 9.98
CA ARG A 122 -28.05 1.81 9.75
C ARG A 122 -28.63 1.70 8.36
N ASN A 123 -27.78 1.74 7.32
CA ASN A 123 -28.22 1.75 5.94
C ASN A 123 -28.72 0.36 5.51
N PHE A 124 -28.05 -0.73 5.90
CA PHE A 124 -28.46 -2.09 5.52
C PHE A 124 -29.27 -2.81 6.60
N HIS A 125 -29.94 -2.07 7.48
CA HIS A 125 -30.84 -2.67 8.47
C HIS A 125 -31.95 -3.46 7.76
N PRO A 126 -32.16 -4.75 8.06
CA PRO A 126 -33.10 -5.62 7.32
C PRO A 126 -34.50 -5.02 7.16
N GLN A 127 -35.05 -4.43 8.23
CA GLN A 127 -36.37 -3.80 8.20
C GLN A 127 -36.44 -2.60 7.23
N LYS A 128 -35.37 -1.82 7.05
CA LYS A 128 -35.37 -0.66 6.13
C LYS A 128 -35.36 -1.12 4.68
N ILE A 129 -34.61 -2.18 4.38
CA ILE A 129 -34.60 -2.81 3.05
C ILE A 129 -36.00 -3.35 2.73
N SER A 130 -36.56 -4.18 3.62
CA SER A 130 -37.90 -4.77 3.43
C SER A 130 -39.00 -3.71 3.32
N ASN A 131 -38.97 -2.66 4.16
CA ASN A 131 -39.92 -1.56 4.07
C ASN A 131 -39.80 -0.79 2.76
N SER A 132 -38.58 -0.66 2.21
CA SER A 132 -38.35 0.04 0.95
C SER A 132 -38.94 -0.67 -0.26
N LEU A 133 -39.08 -2.00 -0.19
CA LEU A 133 -39.66 -2.84 -1.25
C LEU A 133 -41.18 -3.06 -1.11
N LYS A 134 -41.77 -2.68 0.04
CA LYS A 134 -43.18 -2.95 0.31
C LYS A 134 -44.08 -2.26 -0.72
N GLY A 135 -44.81 -3.07 -1.50
CA GLY A 135 -45.72 -2.57 -2.54
C GLY A 135 -45.06 -2.26 -3.88
N TYR A 136 -43.78 -2.63 -4.06
CA TYR A 136 -43.05 -2.42 -5.31
C TYR A 136 -42.49 -3.75 -5.83
N ASP A 137 -42.44 -3.90 -7.15
CA ASP A 137 -41.92 -5.07 -7.84
C ASP A 137 -40.46 -4.88 -8.26
N CYS A 138 -40.03 -3.62 -8.37
CA CYS A 138 -38.68 -3.21 -8.71
C CYS A 138 -38.25 -2.00 -7.87
N LEU A 139 -36.98 -1.95 -7.49
CA LEU A 139 -36.31 -0.80 -6.91
C LEU A 139 -35.04 -0.52 -7.72
N VAL A 140 -34.87 0.73 -8.15
CA VAL A 140 -33.69 1.20 -8.89
C VAL A 140 -33.21 2.53 -8.29
N LEU A 141 -32.02 2.98 -8.71
CA LEU A 141 -31.60 4.36 -8.45
C LEU A 141 -32.50 5.34 -9.20
N LYS A 142 -32.63 6.56 -8.70
CA LYS A 142 -33.24 7.66 -9.47
C LYS A 142 -32.48 7.88 -10.78
N ALA A 143 -33.23 8.16 -11.84
CA ALA A 143 -32.64 8.49 -13.14
C ALA A 143 -31.70 9.70 -13.03
N TYR A 144 -30.67 9.69 -13.87
CA TYR A 144 -29.69 10.75 -13.97
C TYR A 144 -29.78 11.44 -15.32
N ASP A 145 -29.82 12.77 -15.29
CA ASP A 145 -29.81 13.62 -16.48
C ASP A 145 -28.37 13.97 -16.87
N VAL A 146 -27.91 13.42 -17.99
CA VAL A 146 -26.54 13.59 -18.51
C VAL A 146 -26.23 15.03 -18.97
N THR A 147 -27.23 15.90 -19.09
CA THR A 147 -26.99 17.33 -19.35
C THR A 147 -26.21 18.00 -18.24
N ASN A 148 -26.29 17.47 -17.01
CA ASN A 148 -25.48 17.91 -15.88
C ASN A 148 -23.99 17.58 -16.03
N LEU A 149 -23.62 16.73 -17.00
CA LEU A 149 -22.25 16.43 -17.41
C LEU A 149 -21.85 17.16 -18.71
N GLY A 150 -22.66 18.09 -19.19
CA GLY A 150 -22.42 18.82 -20.44
C GLY A 150 -22.75 18.04 -21.72
N SER A 151 -23.43 16.88 -21.61
CA SER A 151 -23.88 16.09 -22.77
C SER A 151 -25.29 16.50 -23.20
N SER A 152 -25.55 16.62 -24.51
CA SER A 152 -26.87 17.04 -25.02
C SER A 152 -27.91 15.92 -25.09
N SER A 153 -27.46 14.65 -25.07
CA SER A 153 -28.31 13.46 -25.04
C SER A 153 -27.51 12.27 -24.53
N ASN A 154 -28.16 11.13 -24.26
CA ASN A 154 -27.46 9.89 -23.92
C ASN A 154 -26.56 9.40 -25.05
N ARG A 155 -26.98 9.56 -26.32
CA ARG A 155 -26.13 9.23 -27.47
C ARG A 155 -24.87 10.08 -27.51
N HIS A 156 -25.00 11.39 -27.25
CA HIS A 156 -23.85 12.27 -27.12
C HIS A 156 -22.97 11.85 -25.92
N HIS A 157 -23.59 11.56 -24.77
CA HIS A 157 -22.86 11.11 -23.58
C HIS A 157 -22.06 9.82 -23.82
N TYR A 158 -22.62 8.85 -24.53
CA TYR A 158 -21.89 7.62 -24.89
C TYR A 158 -20.67 7.94 -25.76
N ALA A 159 -20.82 8.88 -26.71
CA ALA A 159 -19.78 9.24 -27.66
C ALA A 159 -18.62 10.04 -27.04
N THR A 160 -18.89 10.89 -26.05
CA THR A 160 -17.90 11.86 -25.53
C THR A 160 -17.62 11.73 -24.05
N GLY A 161 -18.59 11.22 -23.28
CA GLY A 161 -18.52 11.12 -21.82
C GLY A 161 -18.00 9.77 -21.30
N ILE A 162 -18.08 8.70 -22.09
CA ILE A 162 -17.58 7.38 -21.71
C ILE A 162 -16.18 7.15 -22.31
N PRO A 163 -15.14 6.86 -21.50
CA PRO A 163 -13.78 6.72 -21.99
C PRO A 163 -13.62 5.64 -23.05
N GLU A 164 -13.05 6.04 -24.19
CA GLU A 164 -12.67 5.19 -25.32
C GLU A 164 -13.83 4.42 -25.98
N GLN A 165 -15.08 4.87 -25.79
CA GLN A 165 -16.25 4.25 -26.44
C GLN A 165 -16.60 4.93 -27.77
N ASN A 166 -17.26 4.16 -28.65
CA ASN A 166 -17.61 4.61 -30.00
C ASN A 166 -19.12 4.79 -30.13
N VAL A 167 -19.56 5.92 -30.70
CA VAL A 167 -20.99 6.16 -30.97
C VAL A 167 -21.60 5.12 -31.91
N ALA A 168 -20.82 4.57 -32.85
CA ALA A 168 -21.29 3.53 -33.76
C ALA A 168 -21.70 2.25 -33.03
N THR A 169 -20.99 1.88 -31.94
CA THR A 169 -21.38 0.71 -31.13
C THR A 169 -22.64 0.98 -30.31
N PHE A 170 -22.91 2.25 -29.96
CA PHE A 170 -24.18 2.63 -29.33
C PHE A 170 -25.35 2.58 -30.30
N ASP A 171 -25.20 3.08 -31.53
CA ASP A 171 -26.25 2.97 -32.55
C ASP A 171 -26.54 1.50 -32.87
N LEU A 172 -25.49 0.68 -33.01
CA LEU A 172 -25.60 -0.77 -33.20
C LEU A 172 -26.32 -1.47 -32.04
N LEU A 173 -26.09 -1.03 -30.79
CA LEU A 173 -26.82 -1.53 -29.62
C LEU A 173 -28.33 -1.31 -29.80
N LEU A 174 -28.73 -0.09 -30.16
CA LEU A 174 -30.14 0.27 -30.33
C LEU A 174 -30.78 -0.49 -31.50
N GLU A 175 -30.08 -0.63 -32.62
CA GLU A 175 -30.52 -1.46 -33.75
C GLU A 175 -30.70 -2.93 -33.34
N THR A 176 -29.76 -3.46 -32.55
CA THR A 176 -29.83 -4.83 -32.03
C THR A 176 -31.00 -5.02 -31.07
N VAL A 177 -31.31 -4.02 -30.24
CA VAL A 177 -32.53 -4.04 -29.40
C VAL A 177 -33.77 -4.13 -30.29
N LEU A 178 -33.91 -3.28 -31.31
CA LEU A 178 -35.09 -3.29 -32.18
C LEU A 178 -35.22 -4.57 -33.02
N LYS A 179 -34.10 -5.20 -33.37
CA LYS A 179 -34.07 -6.50 -34.07
C LYS A 179 -34.73 -7.61 -33.25
N PHE A 180 -34.45 -7.68 -31.94
CA PHE A 180 -34.97 -8.75 -31.07
C PHE A 180 -36.24 -8.36 -30.31
N PHE A 181 -36.41 -7.07 -30.04
CA PHE A 181 -37.48 -6.51 -29.23
C PHE A 181 -38.08 -5.27 -29.93
N PRO A 182 -38.79 -5.45 -31.06
CA PRO A 182 -39.31 -4.33 -31.86
C PRO A 182 -40.32 -3.46 -31.09
N ASN A 183 -40.93 -3.99 -30.04
CA ASN A 183 -41.84 -3.26 -29.14
C ASN A 183 -41.14 -2.22 -28.23
N TYR A 184 -39.81 -2.08 -28.33
CA TYR A 184 -38.99 -1.09 -27.62
C TYR A 184 -38.72 0.20 -28.44
N GLU A 185 -39.37 0.38 -29.60
CA GLU A 185 -39.11 1.51 -30.50
C GLU A 185 -39.25 2.88 -29.83
N GLU A 186 -40.29 3.08 -29.02
CA GLU A 186 -40.51 4.34 -28.30
C GLU A 186 -39.39 4.59 -27.26
N GLU A 187 -39.00 3.56 -26.51
CA GLU A 187 -37.96 3.63 -25.49
C GLU A 187 -36.58 3.86 -26.10
N VAL A 188 -36.28 3.22 -27.24
CA VAL A 188 -35.05 3.43 -28.01
C VAL A 188 -34.96 4.87 -28.50
N ASN A 189 -36.04 5.41 -29.08
CA ASN A 189 -36.08 6.79 -29.54
C ASN A 189 -35.97 7.78 -28.36
N SER A 190 -36.65 7.50 -27.24
CA SER A 190 -36.58 8.29 -26.02
C SER A 190 -35.17 8.29 -25.42
N LEU A 191 -34.51 7.13 -25.33
CA LEU A 191 -33.15 7.03 -24.78
C LEU A 191 -32.16 7.74 -25.69
N LYS A 192 -32.21 7.50 -27.02
CA LYS A 192 -31.27 8.07 -28.00
C LYS A 192 -31.27 9.60 -28.00
N ASN A 193 -32.46 10.20 -27.96
CA ASN A 193 -32.66 11.64 -28.10
C ASN A 193 -32.80 12.37 -26.76
N GLY A 194 -33.21 11.66 -25.70
CA GLY A 194 -33.31 12.20 -24.35
C GLY A 194 -31.99 12.19 -23.58
N SER A 195 -32.04 12.69 -22.35
CA SER A 195 -30.86 12.83 -21.47
C SER A 195 -30.91 11.99 -20.21
N GLU A 196 -32.03 11.33 -19.91
CA GLU A 196 -32.19 10.54 -18.70
C GLU A 196 -31.73 9.09 -18.89
N GLN A 197 -30.95 8.58 -17.93
CA GLN A 197 -30.52 7.18 -17.85
C GLN A 197 -30.42 6.69 -16.40
N TYR A 198 -30.46 5.38 -16.19
CA TYR A 198 -30.24 4.73 -14.89
C TYR A 198 -28.78 4.28 -14.77
N LEU A 199 -28.09 4.78 -13.75
CA LEU A 199 -26.66 4.52 -13.54
C LEU A 199 -26.41 3.16 -12.87
N CYS A 200 -25.19 2.65 -13.07
CA CYS A 200 -24.56 1.57 -12.30
C CYS A 200 -25.21 0.17 -12.42
N ASN A 201 -26.11 -0.10 -13.37
CA ASN A 201 -26.73 -1.43 -13.48
C ASN A 201 -27.33 -1.98 -12.16
N MET A 202 -27.75 -1.09 -11.25
CA MET A 202 -28.18 -1.43 -9.90
C MET A 202 -29.70 -1.54 -9.83
N PHE A 203 -30.19 -2.66 -9.31
CA PHE A 203 -31.62 -2.89 -9.09
C PHE A 203 -31.88 -3.86 -7.95
N ILE A 204 -33.13 -3.92 -7.49
CA ILE A 204 -33.71 -5.03 -6.72
C ILE A 204 -35.05 -5.37 -7.37
N MET A 205 -35.18 -6.57 -7.92
CA MET A 205 -36.34 -7.01 -8.69
C MET A 205 -36.94 -8.27 -8.09
N LYS A 206 -38.27 -8.42 -8.21
CA LYS A 206 -38.91 -9.72 -8.04
C LYS A 206 -38.32 -10.74 -9.02
N LYS A 207 -38.34 -12.01 -8.63
CA LYS A 207 -37.85 -13.14 -9.45
C LYS A 207 -38.30 -13.07 -10.91
N ASP A 208 -39.60 -13.00 -11.18
CA ASP A 208 -40.11 -13.06 -12.56
C ASP A 208 -39.64 -11.88 -13.40
N LEU A 209 -39.56 -10.69 -12.79
CA LEU A 209 -39.06 -9.49 -13.45
C LEU A 209 -37.56 -9.59 -13.75
N PHE A 210 -36.77 -10.11 -12.80
CA PHE A 210 -35.34 -10.35 -12.99
C PHE A 210 -35.08 -11.33 -14.14
N PHE A 211 -35.88 -12.40 -14.26
CA PHE A 211 -35.74 -13.37 -15.35
C PHE A 211 -36.08 -12.75 -16.71
N GLN A 212 -37.13 -11.92 -16.78
CA GLN A 212 -37.46 -11.15 -17.99
C GLN A 212 -36.33 -10.19 -18.36
N TYR A 213 -35.79 -9.46 -17.38
CA TYR A 213 -34.67 -8.56 -17.58
C TYR A 213 -33.42 -9.28 -18.08
N CYS A 214 -33.04 -10.41 -17.46
CA CYS A 214 -31.88 -11.17 -17.89
C CYS A 214 -32.04 -11.73 -19.31
N GLN A 215 -33.24 -12.22 -19.65
CA GLN A 215 -33.53 -12.67 -21.01
C GLN A 215 -33.34 -11.52 -22.00
N PHE A 216 -33.87 -10.32 -21.71
CA PHE A 216 -33.68 -9.13 -22.54
C PHE A 216 -32.20 -8.74 -22.65
N LEU A 217 -31.55 -8.51 -21.52
CA LEU A 217 -30.16 -8.05 -21.38
C LEU A 217 -29.20 -8.99 -22.11
N PHE A 218 -29.20 -10.28 -21.78
CA PHE A 218 -28.20 -11.21 -22.30
C PHE A 218 -28.48 -11.67 -23.73
N THR A 219 -29.73 -11.57 -24.22
CA THR A 219 -30.00 -11.77 -25.66
C THR A 219 -29.30 -10.68 -26.48
N VAL A 220 -29.46 -9.41 -26.08
CA VAL A 220 -28.84 -8.28 -26.79
C VAL A 220 -27.32 -8.33 -26.66
N LEU A 221 -26.78 -8.48 -25.45
CA LEU A 221 -25.33 -8.48 -25.24
C LEU A 221 -24.62 -9.65 -25.93
N ALA A 222 -25.23 -10.84 -25.98
CA ALA A 222 -24.67 -11.98 -26.69
C ALA A 222 -24.59 -11.75 -28.20
N GLU A 223 -25.53 -10.97 -28.77
CA GLU A 223 -25.44 -10.58 -30.18
C GLU A 223 -24.38 -9.48 -30.38
N MET A 224 -24.31 -8.48 -29.49
CA MET A 224 -23.29 -7.43 -29.56
C MET A 224 -21.87 -8.00 -29.52
N ALA A 225 -21.63 -9.01 -28.66
CA ALA A 225 -20.34 -9.70 -28.56
C ALA A 225 -19.90 -10.39 -29.87
N LYS A 226 -20.83 -10.74 -30.76
CA LYS A 226 -20.52 -11.33 -32.07
C LYS A 226 -20.25 -10.28 -33.14
N GLN A 227 -20.91 -9.13 -33.06
CA GLN A 227 -20.87 -8.10 -34.09
C GLN A 227 -19.70 -7.13 -33.93
N VAL A 228 -19.20 -6.95 -32.70
CA VAL A 228 -18.10 -6.02 -32.39
C VAL A 228 -16.77 -6.78 -32.35
N ASP A 229 -15.89 -6.52 -33.32
CA ASP A 229 -14.51 -7.02 -33.26
C ASP A 229 -13.73 -6.26 -32.18
N SER A 230 -13.39 -6.97 -31.11
CA SER A 230 -12.67 -6.46 -29.94
C SER A 230 -11.24 -6.98 -29.84
N SER A 231 -10.73 -7.64 -30.89
CA SER A 231 -9.41 -8.31 -30.90
C SER A 231 -8.23 -7.37 -30.61
N HIS A 232 -8.42 -6.07 -30.86
CA HIS A 232 -7.41 -5.02 -30.68
C HIS A 232 -7.83 -3.93 -29.69
N PHE A 233 -8.85 -4.17 -28.87
CA PHE A 233 -9.30 -3.19 -27.88
C PHE A 233 -8.29 -3.04 -26.74
N THR A 234 -8.09 -1.81 -26.27
CA THR A 234 -7.43 -1.55 -24.99
C THR A 234 -8.25 -2.16 -23.85
N SER A 235 -7.64 -2.28 -22.66
CA SER A 235 -8.39 -2.71 -21.46
C SER A 235 -9.62 -1.83 -21.17
N GLN A 236 -9.62 -0.55 -21.55
CA GLN A 236 -10.72 0.36 -21.30
C GLN A 236 -11.80 0.23 -22.39
N GLN A 237 -11.41 0.11 -23.66
CA GLN A 237 -12.32 -0.19 -24.77
C GLN A 237 -13.04 -1.52 -24.58
N ASN A 238 -12.34 -2.53 -24.05
CA ASN A 238 -12.88 -3.87 -23.91
C ASN A 238 -14.13 -3.93 -23.03
N ARG A 239 -14.34 -2.94 -22.14
CA ARG A 239 -15.47 -2.86 -21.19
C ARG A 239 -16.82 -2.47 -21.82
N PHE A 240 -16.90 -2.39 -23.14
CA PHE A 240 -18.06 -1.87 -23.86
C PHE A 240 -19.38 -2.57 -23.49
N LEU A 241 -19.41 -3.89 -23.29
CA LEU A 241 -20.62 -4.62 -22.91
C LEU A 241 -21.11 -4.25 -21.50
N GLY A 242 -20.18 -4.03 -20.55
CA GLY A 242 -20.51 -3.53 -19.22
C GLY A 242 -21.20 -2.17 -19.26
N TYR A 243 -20.69 -1.23 -20.08
CA TYR A 243 -21.31 0.08 -20.30
C TYR A 243 -22.69 -0.05 -20.97
N MET A 244 -22.83 -0.91 -21.97
CA MET A 244 -24.11 -1.16 -22.64
C MET A 244 -25.18 -1.68 -21.68
N GLY A 245 -24.79 -2.42 -20.65
CA GLY A 245 -25.71 -2.85 -19.58
C GLY A 245 -26.51 -1.69 -18.98
N GLU A 246 -25.89 -0.53 -18.74
CA GLU A 246 -26.54 0.62 -18.06
C GLU A 246 -27.68 1.19 -18.92
N TYR A 247 -27.45 1.24 -20.23
CA TYR A 247 -28.44 1.64 -21.22
C TYR A 247 -29.55 0.59 -21.38
N LEU A 248 -29.21 -0.69 -21.34
CA LEU A 248 -30.20 -1.77 -21.41
C LEU A 248 -31.09 -1.80 -20.16
N LEU A 249 -30.54 -1.57 -18.96
CA LEU A 249 -31.36 -1.37 -17.76
C LEU A 249 -32.30 -0.17 -17.95
N SER A 250 -31.79 0.94 -18.50
CA SER A 250 -32.59 2.14 -18.75
C SER A 250 -33.76 1.89 -19.70
N LEU A 251 -33.53 1.18 -20.81
CA LEU A 251 -34.58 0.79 -21.75
C LEU A 251 -35.63 -0.11 -21.08
N PHE A 252 -35.19 -1.11 -20.32
CA PHE A 252 -36.08 -2.03 -19.63
C PHE A 252 -36.99 -1.33 -18.62
N ILE A 253 -36.44 -0.41 -17.82
CA ILE A 253 -37.20 0.37 -16.83
C ILE A 253 -38.17 1.34 -17.52
N LYS A 254 -37.74 2.06 -18.57
CA LYS A 254 -38.63 2.94 -19.36
C LYS A 254 -39.78 2.14 -19.98
N HIS A 255 -39.53 0.94 -20.48
CA HIS A 255 -40.55 0.08 -21.04
C HIS A 255 -41.57 -0.36 -19.99
N ALA A 256 -41.09 -0.75 -18.81
CA ALA A 256 -41.95 -1.14 -17.70
C ALA A 256 -42.83 0.01 -17.19
N TYR A 257 -42.33 1.26 -17.19
CA TYR A 257 -43.15 2.44 -16.88
C TYR A 257 -44.24 2.67 -17.91
N ARG A 258 -43.89 2.70 -19.21
CA ARG A 258 -44.85 2.98 -20.27
C ARG A 258 -45.97 1.95 -20.31
N THR A 259 -45.61 0.67 -20.23
CA THR A 259 -46.57 -0.45 -20.27
C THR A 259 -47.31 -0.66 -18.95
N HIS A 260 -46.94 0.05 -17.89
CA HIS A 260 -47.47 -0.12 -16.53
C HIS A 260 -47.38 -1.58 -16.03
N SER A 261 -46.37 -2.31 -16.52
CA SER A 261 -46.23 -3.75 -16.25
C SER A 261 -45.87 -4.04 -14.79
N PHE A 262 -45.17 -3.11 -14.12
CA PHE A 262 -44.64 -3.31 -12.77
C PHE A 262 -44.62 -2.01 -11.97
N ARG A 263 -44.72 -2.11 -10.64
CA ARG A 263 -44.55 -0.95 -9.75
C ARG A 263 -43.07 -0.76 -9.43
N ILE A 264 -42.51 0.36 -9.87
CA ILE A 264 -41.10 0.68 -9.72
C ILE A 264 -40.93 1.76 -8.66
N LYS A 265 -39.94 1.60 -7.78
CA LYS A 265 -39.50 2.62 -6.83
C LYS A 265 -38.12 3.12 -7.20
N GLU A 266 -37.99 4.43 -7.32
CA GLU A 266 -36.70 5.09 -7.48
C GLU A 266 -36.19 5.62 -6.15
N ILE A 267 -34.94 5.34 -5.82
CA ILE A 267 -34.33 5.76 -4.57
C ILE A 267 -32.98 6.45 -4.77
N ASN A 268 -32.51 7.14 -3.74
CA ASN A 268 -31.17 7.72 -3.72
C ASN A 268 -30.09 6.63 -3.61
N GLY A 269 -28.85 6.98 -3.94
CA GLY A 269 -27.68 6.13 -3.77
C GLY A 269 -26.60 6.74 -2.89
N PHE A 270 -25.62 5.94 -2.51
CA PHE A 270 -24.36 6.38 -1.92
C PHE A 270 -23.17 5.93 -2.78
N PHE A 271 -22.19 6.81 -2.95
CA PHE A 271 -20.86 6.48 -3.46
C PHE A 271 -19.87 6.48 -2.29
N ILE A 272 -19.24 5.35 -2.01
CA ILE A 272 -18.29 5.22 -0.91
C ILE A 272 -16.90 5.65 -1.40
N GLU A 273 -16.32 6.67 -0.78
CA GLU A 273 -14.99 7.19 -1.15
C GLU A 273 -13.86 6.27 -0.67
N ASP A 274 -13.89 5.87 0.61
CA ASP A 274 -12.98 4.90 1.23
C ASP A 274 -13.69 3.55 1.39
N THR A 275 -13.34 2.62 0.50
CA THR A 275 -13.79 1.22 0.51
C THR A 275 -12.76 0.30 1.13
N GLY A 276 -11.74 0.88 1.78
CA GLY A 276 -10.57 0.20 2.26
C GLY A 276 -10.95 -0.98 3.11
N CYS A 277 -10.16 -2.05 2.97
CA CYS A 277 -10.19 -3.07 3.98
C CYS A 277 -9.80 -2.38 5.29
N SER A 278 -10.69 -2.38 6.29
CA SER A 278 -10.17 -2.44 7.64
C SER A 278 -9.43 -3.76 7.69
N TYR A 279 -8.13 -3.73 7.42
CA TYR A 279 -7.28 -4.89 7.60
C TYR A 279 -7.29 -5.13 9.10
N ASP A 280 -8.26 -5.92 9.54
CA ASP A 280 -8.33 -6.50 10.86
C ASP A 280 -7.25 -7.58 10.87
N ILE A 281 -5.99 -7.12 10.87
CA ILE A 281 -4.82 -7.99 10.88
C ILE A 281 -4.75 -8.58 12.27
N LYS A 282 -5.43 -9.72 12.42
CA LYS A 282 -5.48 -10.43 13.69
C LYS A 282 -4.15 -11.12 14.00
N PRO A 283 -3.88 -11.34 15.29
CA PRO A 283 -2.93 -12.32 15.75
C PRO A 283 -3.12 -13.67 15.07
N VAL A 284 -2.04 -14.25 14.54
CA VAL A 284 -2.07 -15.63 14.01
C VAL A 284 -2.27 -16.64 15.15
N TYR A 285 -1.73 -16.33 16.33
CA TYR A 285 -1.85 -17.16 17.53
C TYR A 285 -2.87 -16.57 18.51
N LYS A 286 -3.63 -17.45 19.19
CA LYS A 286 -4.76 -17.06 20.06
C LYS A 286 -4.36 -16.53 21.45
N THR A 287 -3.10 -16.64 21.84
CA THR A 287 -2.55 -16.19 23.12
C THR A 287 -1.83 -14.85 22.96
N PRO A 288 -1.75 -14.01 24.01
CA PRO A 288 -1.23 -12.66 23.90
C PRO A 288 0.29 -12.70 23.62
N PHE A 289 0.66 -12.48 22.37
CA PHE A 289 2.04 -12.34 21.93
C PHE A 289 2.16 -11.10 21.06
N SER A 290 3.30 -10.41 21.13
CA SER A 290 3.55 -9.30 20.21
C SER A 290 3.87 -9.83 18.82
N ALA A 291 3.38 -9.14 17.79
CA ALA A 291 3.96 -9.31 16.46
C ALA A 291 5.37 -8.73 16.44
N ILE A 292 6.27 -9.39 15.72
CA ILE A 292 7.62 -8.89 15.42
C ILE A 292 7.56 -8.26 14.05
N VAL A 293 7.68 -6.94 14.00
CA VAL A 293 7.41 -6.15 12.80
C VAL A 293 8.71 -5.59 12.25
N MET A 294 8.95 -5.79 10.95
CA MET A 294 10.11 -5.26 10.24
C MET A 294 9.65 -4.52 9.00
N ALA A 295 10.41 -3.51 8.57
CA ALA A 295 10.23 -2.89 7.26
C ALA A 295 11.35 -3.30 6.30
N CYS A 296 11.00 -3.68 5.07
CA CYS A 296 11.98 -4.14 4.08
C CYS A 296 11.63 -3.68 2.67
N SER A 297 12.65 -3.16 1.97
CA SER A 297 12.59 -2.90 0.53
C SER A 297 13.12 -4.11 -0.24
N ARG A 298 12.82 -4.18 -1.54
CA ARG A 298 13.32 -5.25 -2.41
C ARG A 298 14.85 -5.42 -2.36
N GLU A 299 15.58 -4.30 -2.34
CA GLU A 299 17.06 -4.32 -2.26
C GLU A 299 17.60 -4.90 -0.95
N TYR A 300 16.80 -4.88 0.12
CA TYR A 300 17.19 -5.35 1.44
C TYR A 300 16.81 -6.82 1.71
N ILE A 301 16.16 -7.52 0.76
CA ILE A 301 15.75 -8.93 0.93
C ILE A 301 16.91 -9.83 1.39
N PRO A 302 18.10 -9.80 0.78
CA PRO A 302 19.21 -10.65 1.23
C PRO A 302 19.62 -10.39 2.69
N TYR A 303 19.51 -9.15 3.15
CA TYR A 303 19.92 -8.75 4.51
C TYR A 303 18.83 -9.05 5.54
N LEU A 304 17.56 -8.83 5.16
CA LEU A 304 16.40 -9.32 5.93
C LEU A 304 16.50 -10.83 6.13
N SER A 305 16.89 -11.58 5.11
CA SER A 305 17.10 -13.03 5.22
C SER A 305 18.12 -13.41 6.30
N VAL A 306 19.22 -12.65 6.46
CA VAL A 306 20.21 -12.87 7.53
C VAL A 306 19.63 -12.54 8.91
N CYS A 307 18.92 -11.41 9.01
CA CYS A 307 18.23 -11.00 10.23
C CYS A 307 17.23 -12.08 10.68
N LEU A 308 16.34 -12.51 9.78
CA LEU A 308 15.36 -13.57 10.03
C LEU A 308 16.04 -14.87 10.45
N GLN A 309 17.13 -15.28 9.80
CA GLN A 309 17.89 -16.47 10.16
C GLN A 309 18.36 -16.43 11.63
N SER A 310 18.94 -15.30 12.05
CA SER A 310 19.40 -15.14 13.44
C SER A 310 18.27 -15.16 14.46
N LEU A 311 17.10 -14.60 14.11
CA LEU A 311 15.90 -14.61 14.94
C LEU A 311 15.45 -16.04 15.22
N VAL A 312 15.29 -16.82 14.16
CA VAL A 312 14.71 -18.17 14.27
C VAL A 312 15.69 -19.23 14.79
N GLU A 313 16.98 -18.95 14.82
CA GLU A 313 17.98 -19.77 15.53
C GLU A 313 17.96 -19.56 17.06
N HIS A 314 17.47 -18.41 17.52
CA HIS A 314 17.30 -18.11 18.95
C HIS A 314 15.84 -18.21 19.42
N ALA A 315 14.92 -18.56 18.52
CA ALA A 315 13.53 -18.80 18.86
C ALA A 315 13.39 -20.03 19.76
N HIS A 316 12.76 -19.86 20.92
CA HIS A 316 12.49 -20.95 21.84
C HIS A 316 11.28 -21.79 21.39
N ILE A 317 11.36 -23.11 21.52
CA ILE A 317 10.35 -24.04 21.00
C ILE A 317 8.97 -23.91 21.67
N SER A 318 8.92 -23.38 22.90
CA SER A 318 7.66 -23.18 23.65
C SER A 318 6.97 -21.84 23.36
N SER A 319 7.60 -20.96 22.59
CA SER A 319 7.10 -19.63 22.24
C SER A 319 6.61 -19.64 20.80
N ASN A 320 5.60 -18.82 20.49
CA ASN A 320 5.12 -18.61 19.12
C ASN A 320 5.59 -17.25 18.61
N TYR A 321 5.97 -17.19 17.34
CA TYR A 321 6.52 -15.99 16.71
C TYR A 321 5.68 -15.62 15.49
N ASP A 322 5.03 -14.46 15.52
CA ASP A 322 4.35 -13.88 14.36
C ASP A 322 5.18 -12.74 13.80
N ILE A 323 5.89 -13.03 12.70
CA ILE A 323 6.79 -12.10 12.04
C ILE A 323 6.04 -11.45 10.88
N VAL A 324 6.00 -10.12 10.88
CA VAL A 324 5.28 -9.31 9.91
C VAL A 324 6.27 -8.39 9.19
N VAL A 325 6.49 -8.63 7.91
CA VAL A 325 7.35 -7.81 7.06
C VAL A 325 6.48 -6.81 6.30
N MET A 326 6.60 -5.54 6.65
CA MET A 326 5.99 -4.41 5.97
C MET A 326 6.85 -4.02 4.76
N GLU A 327 6.25 -4.05 3.58
CA GLU A 327 6.97 -3.94 2.32
C GLU A 327 6.15 -3.19 1.27
N ARG A 328 6.79 -2.88 0.14
CA ARG A 328 6.19 -2.10 -0.95
C ARG A 328 5.86 -2.96 -2.17
N ASP A 329 6.82 -3.77 -2.60
CA ASP A 329 6.80 -4.48 -3.87
C ASP A 329 7.70 -5.74 -3.90
N ILE A 330 7.86 -6.46 -2.80
CA ILE A 330 8.60 -7.73 -2.75
C ILE A 330 7.86 -8.77 -3.63
N PRO A 331 8.54 -9.38 -4.62
CA PRO A 331 7.93 -10.39 -5.49
C PRO A 331 7.44 -11.63 -4.73
N ALA A 332 6.39 -12.29 -5.24
CA ALA A 332 5.80 -13.48 -4.61
C ALA A 332 6.80 -14.64 -4.46
N GLU A 333 7.70 -14.82 -5.44
CA GLU A 333 8.77 -15.82 -5.40
C GLU A 333 9.71 -15.60 -4.21
N GLU A 334 10.15 -14.35 -4.01
CA GLU A 334 11.02 -13.94 -2.90
C GLU A 334 10.33 -14.12 -1.54
N LYS A 335 9.04 -13.76 -1.45
CA LYS A 335 8.21 -14.06 -0.25
C LYS A 335 8.18 -15.56 0.04
N GLY A 336 8.02 -16.40 -0.99
CA GLY A 336 8.04 -17.85 -0.87
C GLY A 336 9.40 -18.39 -0.43
N ARG A 337 10.50 -17.84 -0.95
CA ARG A 337 11.87 -18.22 -0.60
C ARG A 337 12.20 -17.91 0.86
N LEU A 338 11.86 -16.70 1.34
CA LEU A 338 11.99 -16.32 2.74
C LEU A 338 11.14 -17.20 3.68
N LYS A 339 9.89 -17.50 3.30
CA LYS A 339 9.02 -18.40 4.08
C LYS A 339 9.64 -19.79 4.24
N ARG A 340 10.12 -20.39 3.14
CA ARG A 340 10.78 -21.70 3.18
C ARG A 340 12.06 -21.69 4.00
N GLN A 341 12.85 -20.62 3.95
CA GLN A 341 14.10 -20.51 4.72
C GLN A 341 13.86 -20.66 6.22
N ILE A 342 12.81 -20.03 6.76
CA ILE A 342 12.59 -19.96 8.20
C ILE A 342 11.45 -20.84 8.73
N GLU A 343 10.91 -21.71 7.88
CA GLU A 343 9.76 -22.56 8.17
C GLU A 343 9.95 -23.40 9.45
N ARG A 344 9.08 -23.17 10.43
CA ARG A 344 9.01 -23.88 11.72
C ARG A 344 7.55 -23.94 12.17
N LYS A 345 7.20 -24.93 13.00
CA LYS A 345 5.82 -25.10 13.50
C LYS A 345 5.33 -23.90 14.33
N ASN A 346 6.23 -23.22 15.03
CA ASN A 346 5.93 -22.12 15.95
C ASN A 346 6.29 -20.74 15.37
N VAL A 347 6.61 -20.65 14.08
CA VAL A 347 6.99 -19.38 13.41
C VAL A 347 6.07 -19.13 12.22
N SER A 348 5.42 -17.97 12.22
CA SER A 348 4.64 -17.44 11.11
C SER A 348 5.40 -16.28 10.47
N LEU A 349 5.49 -16.26 9.13
CA LEU A 349 6.03 -15.14 8.37
C LEU A 349 4.96 -14.61 7.40
N ARG A 350 4.56 -13.35 7.61
CA ARG A 350 3.55 -12.66 6.81
C ARG A 350 4.13 -11.40 6.18
N PHE A 351 3.57 -11.01 5.04
CA PHE A 351 3.98 -9.81 4.32
C PHE A 351 2.78 -8.87 4.20
N LEU A 352 3.02 -7.58 4.45
CA LEU A 352 2.03 -6.51 4.35
C LEU A 352 2.49 -5.49 3.31
N THR A 353 1.80 -5.44 2.18
CA THR A 353 2.06 -4.45 1.12
C THR A 353 1.51 -3.08 1.52
N VAL A 354 2.31 -2.26 2.21
CA VAL A 354 1.87 -1.04 2.89
C VAL A 354 1.17 -0.02 1.98
N PRO A 355 1.63 0.25 0.74
CA PRO A 355 0.92 1.17 -0.15
C PRO A 355 -0.54 0.79 -0.37
N ASP A 356 -0.85 -0.49 -0.50
CA ASP A 356 -2.21 -0.99 -0.71
C ASP A 356 -3.05 -0.87 0.56
N LEU A 357 -2.42 -0.98 1.73
CA LEU A 357 -3.10 -0.89 3.02
C LEU A 357 -3.46 0.55 3.42
N LEU A 358 -2.73 1.53 2.89
CA LEU A 358 -2.85 2.93 3.27
C LEU A 358 -3.26 3.85 2.12
N ALA A 359 -3.37 3.36 0.88
CA ALA A 359 -3.89 4.12 -0.27
C ALA A 359 -5.26 4.73 0.03
N ASP A 360 -6.10 4.00 0.76
CA ASP A 360 -7.47 4.39 1.06
C ASP A 360 -7.58 5.31 2.28
N LYS A 361 -6.64 5.23 3.22
CA LYS A 361 -6.84 5.79 4.57
C LYS A 361 -6.53 7.28 4.73
N GLN A 362 -5.83 7.97 3.82
CA GLN A 362 -5.25 9.27 4.24
C GLN A 362 -4.78 10.34 3.23
N LYS A 363 -4.93 10.20 1.90
CA LYS A 363 -4.38 11.19 0.92
C LYS A 363 -2.86 11.49 1.08
N ILE A 364 -2.13 10.76 1.92
CA ILE A 364 -0.67 10.83 2.01
C ILE A 364 -0.12 10.09 0.79
N LYS A 365 0.83 10.67 0.07
CA LYS A 365 1.51 9.99 -1.05
C LYS A 365 2.48 8.92 -0.51
N ILE A 366 1.94 7.88 0.11
CA ILE A 366 2.68 6.84 0.85
C ILE A 366 3.59 6.04 -0.09
N LYS A 367 3.23 5.91 -1.37
CA LYS A 367 4.10 5.33 -2.42
C LYS A 367 5.46 6.03 -2.54
N GLN A 368 5.56 7.29 -2.12
CA GLN A 368 6.79 8.08 -2.16
C GLN A 368 7.58 8.04 -0.85
N LEU A 369 7.02 7.49 0.24
CA LEU A 369 7.72 7.38 1.51
C LEU A 369 8.71 6.20 1.47
N PRO A 370 9.95 6.38 1.95
CA PRO A 370 10.85 5.27 2.20
C PRO A 370 10.26 4.26 3.19
N GLU A 371 10.59 2.98 3.05
CA GLU A 371 10.12 1.90 3.93
C GLU A 371 10.51 2.13 5.40
N SER A 372 11.57 2.92 5.67
CA SER A 372 11.94 3.30 7.04
C SER A 372 10.84 4.06 7.80
N TYR A 373 9.87 4.65 7.08
CA TYR A 373 8.69 5.32 7.65
C TYR A 373 7.58 4.32 8.02
N TYR A 374 7.63 3.08 7.52
CA TYR A 374 6.57 2.08 7.73
C TYR A 374 6.41 1.72 9.21
N ARG A 375 7.47 1.87 10.02
CA ARG A 375 7.42 1.74 11.48
C ARG A 375 6.35 2.60 12.14
N LEU A 376 6.08 3.79 11.61
CA LEU A 376 5.08 4.71 12.16
C LEU A 376 3.65 4.18 11.99
N PHE A 377 3.42 3.45 10.90
CA PHE A 377 2.11 2.92 10.54
C PHE A 377 1.87 1.51 11.09
N ALA A 378 2.90 0.81 11.55
CA ALA A 378 2.78 -0.55 12.09
C ALA A 378 1.67 -0.68 13.16
N PRO A 379 1.57 0.20 14.18
CA PRO A 379 0.50 0.11 15.18
C PRO A 379 -0.89 0.40 14.59
N LEU A 380 -0.97 1.25 13.56
CA LEU A 380 -2.24 1.59 12.90
C LEU A 380 -2.77 0.46 12.03
N LEU A 381 -1.89 -0.41 11.53
CA LEU A 381 -2.24 -1.56 10.71
C LEU A 381 -2.46 -2.82 11.54
N LEU A 382 -1.77 -2.95 12.67
CA LEU A 382 -1.81 -4.11 13.57
C LEU A 382 -2.65 -3.85 14.81
N GLN A 383 -3.83 -3.21 14.65
CA GLN A 383 -4.71 -2.85 15.78
C GLN A 383 -5.29 -4.06 16.53
N GLY A 384 -5.24 -5.25 15.92
CA GLY A 384 -5.60 -6.51 16.57
C GLY A 384 -4.61 -6.97 17.64
N TYR A 385 -3.48 -6.29 17.80
CA TYR A 385 -2.47 -6.57 18.81
C TYR A 385 -2.50 -5.53 19.91
N GLU A 386 -2.36 -5.97 21.17
CA GLU A 386 -2.14 -5.06 22.29
C GLU A 386 -0.74 -4.42 22.24
N ARG A 387 0.23 -5.19 21.73
CA ARG A 387 1.64 -4.81 21.66
C ARG A 387 2.28 -5.34 20.38
N ILE A 388 3.24 -4.58 19.85
CA ILE A 388 4.12 -5.03 18.77
C ILE A 388 5.58 -4.73 19.14
N ILE A 389 6.51 -5.54 18.62
CA ILE A 389 7.95 -5.29 18.69
C ILE A 389 8.40 -4.92 17.28
N TYR A 390 8.73 -3.66 17.05
CA TYR A 390 9.32 -3.25 15.77
C TYR A 390 10.84 -3.38 15.84
N THR A 391 11.45 -3.95 14.80
CA THR A 391 12.90 -3.96 14.61
C THR A 391 13.29 -3.53 13.20
N ASP A 392 14.45 -2.87 13.07
CA ASP A 392 15.08 -2.70 11.76
C ASP A 392 15.58 -4.06 11.23
N CYS A 393 15.81 -4.15 9.91
CA CYS A 393 16.24 -5.39 9.26
C CYS A 393 17.77 -5.56 9.20
N ASP A 394 18.52 -4.60 9.74
CA ASP A 394 19.98 -4.58 9.83
C ASP A 394 20.49 -4.91 11.24
N VAL A 395 19.77 -5.84 11.89
CA VAL A 395 20.07 -6.37 13.22
C VAL A 395 20.37 -7.87 13.16
N ILE A 396 21.03 -8.38 14.20
CA ILE A 396 21.23 -9.80 14.47
C ILE A 396 20.75 -10.11 15.88
N PHE A 397 19.92 -11.15 16.00
CA PHE A 397 19.45 -11.66 17.28
C PHE A 397 20.45 -12.67 17.84
N ASN A 398 20.82 -12.47 19.10
CA ASN A 398 21.68 -13.32 19.92
C ASN A 398 20.96 -13.86 21.17
N ASP A 399 19.69 -13.53 21.33
CA ASP A 399 18.82 -14.03 22.40
C ASP A 399 17.38 -14.08 21.90
N ASP A 400 16.52 -14.81 22.62
CA ASP A 400 15.11 -14.96 22.30
C ASP A 400 14.33 -13.64 22.47
N ILE A 401 13.93 -13.04 21.34
CA ILE A 401 13.18 -11.78 21.30
C ILE A 401 11.84 -11.84 22.06
N ALA A 402 11.24 -13.03 22.24
CA ALA A 402 9.99 -13.18 22.98
C ALA A 402 10.12 -12.73 24.46
N LYS A 403 11.34 -12.65 25.00
CA LYS A 403 11.57 -12.10 26.35
C LYS A 403 11.18 -10.61 26.46
N LEU A 404 11.14 -9.86 25.36
CA LEU A 404 10.65 -8.47 25.37
C LEU A 404 9.15 -8.39 25.68
N ASP A 405 8.37 -9.43 25.43
CA ASP A 405 6.93 -9.46 25.77
C ASP A 405 6.69 -9.48 27.28
N GLN A 406 7.67 -9.91 28.05
CA GLN A 406 7.57 -9.96 29.52
C GLN A 406 7.84 -8.60 30.17
N ILE A 407 8.34 -7.62 29.40
CA ILE A 407 8.66 -6.29 29.92
C ILE A 407 7.38 -5.44 29.96
N SER A 408 7.12 -4.82 31.11
CA SER A 408 6.01 -3.88 31.25
C SER A 408 6.27 -2.61 30.41
N CYS A 409 5.30 -2.19 29.61
CA CYS A 409 5.36 -0.99 28.76
C CYS A 409 4.11 -0.12 28.99
N PRO A 410 4.04 0.63 30.11
CA PRO A 410 2.91 1.51 30.41
C PRO A 410 2.84 2.74 29.50
N THR A 411 3.98 3.16 28.94
CA THR A 411 4.09 4.25 27.97
C THR A 411 3.72 3.78 26.55
N ALA A 412 3.51 4.74 25.63
CA ALA A 412 3.24 4.42 24.22
C ALA A 412 4.36 3.58 23.58
N ILE A 413 5.61 3.83 23.96
CA ILE A 413 6.78 3.08 23.48
C ILE A 413 7.75 2.71 24.61
N ALA A 414 8.47 1.61 24.41
CA ALA A 414 9.68 1.28 25.14
C ALA A 414 10.86 1.13 24.16
N ALA A 415 12.02 1.67 24.53
CA ALA A 415 13.21 1.69 23.67
C ALA A 415 14.51 1.77 24.49
N CYS A 416 15.65 1.47 23.86
CA CYS A 416 16.97 1.62 24.49
C CYS A 416 17.48 3.06 24.33
N ARG A 417 18.10 3.62 25.38
CA ARG A 417 18.88 4.86 25.26
C ARG A 417 19.99 4.68 24.22
N ASP A 418 20.18 5.67 23.36
CA ASP A 418 21.17 5.60 22.29
C ASP A 418 22.57 5.97 22.80
N VAL A 419 23.37 4.95 23.08
CA VAL A 419 24.77 5.09 23.51
C VAL A 419 25.65 5.80 22.47
N MET A 420 25.32 5.70 21.17
CA MET A 420 26.04 6.44 20.12
C MET A 420 25.62 7.91 20.08
N MET A 421 24.38 8.23 20.45
CA MET A 421 23.98 9.62 20.70
C MET A 421 24.74 10.19 21.92
N ASN A 422 24.93 9.42 22.99
CA ASN A 422 25.74 9.86 24.13
C ASN A 422 27.16 10.29 23.69
N ALA A 423 27.83 9.45 22.90
CA ALA A 423 29.12 9.80 22.30
C ALA A 423 29.06 11.11 21.50
N ARG A 424 28.03 11.28 20.66
CA ARG A 424 27.83 12.50 19.86
C ARG A 424 27.67 13.75 20.72
N LEU A 425 26.97 13.63 21.85
CA LEU A 425 26.80 14.73 22.80
C LEU A 425 28.16 15.14 23.39
N GLY A 426 29.10 14.23 23.60
CA GLY A 426 30.44 14.54 24.11
C GLY A 426 31.40 15.17 23.09
N LEU A 427 31.10 15.13 21.79
CA LEU A 427 31.94 15.72 20.75
C LEU A 427 31.78 17.25 20.74
N THR A 428 32.70 17.96 21.38
CA THR A 428 32.64 19.42 21.56
C THR A 428 32.71 20.24 20.27
N TRP A 429 33.24 19.66 19.20
CA TRP A 429 33.30 20.30 17.87
C TRP A 429 31.97 20.22 17.09
N ALA A 430 30.98 19.49 17.60
CA ALA A 430 29.66 19.35 17.00
C ALA A 430 28.55 19.88 17.93
N ASP A 431 27.46 20.36 17.34
CA ASP A 431 26.37 21.02 18.07
C ASP A 431 25.25 20.04 18.53
N TRP A 432 25.56 18.76 18.74
CA TRP A 432 24.54 17.74 19.08
C TRP A 432 23.79 18.03 20.38
N LYS A 433 24.46 18.60 21.40
CA LYS A 433 23.77 19.00 22.65
C LYS A 433 22.75 20.09 22.40
N ARG A 434 23.12 21.11 21.61
CA ARG A 434 22.23 22.20 21.20
C ARG A 434 21.06 21.64 20.40
N TYR A 435 21.35 20.83 19.38
CA TYR A 435 20.35 20.19 18.53
C TYR A 435 19.34 19.36 19.35
N CYS A 436 19.78 18.48 20.24
CA CYS A 436 18.86 17.67 21.03
C CYS A 436 17.98 18.53 21.97
N ARG A 437 18.52 19.63 22.51
CA ARG A 437 17.77 20.51 23.41
C ARG A 437 16.81 21.44 22.67
N GLU A 438 17.29 22.15 21.66
CA GLU A 438 16.56 23.23 20.99
C GLU A 438 15.74 22.70 19.80
N ASP A 439 16.33 21.79 19.02
CA ASP A 439 15.72 21.33 17.79
C ASP A 439 14.78 20.15 18.00
N LEU A 440 15.07 19.27 18.96
CA LEU A 440 14.21 18.13 19.32
C LEU A 440 13.34 18.40 20.56
N ASP A 441 13.59 19.50 21.27
CA ASP A 441 12.87 19.86 22.50
C ASP A 441 12.95 18.78 23.59
N LEU A 442 14.12 18.16 23.75
CA LEU A 442 14.37 17.18 24.80
C LEU A 442 14.76 17.88 26.11
N LYS A 443 14.01 17.59 27.18
CA LYS A 443 14.32 18.09 28.54
C LYS A 443 15.67 17.58 29.02
N ASN A 444 15.93 16.30 28.79
CA ASN A 444 17.22 15.67 29.05
C ASN A 444 17.76 15.06 27.76
N VAL A 445 18.85 15.60 27.25
CA VAL A 445 19.45 15.18 25.97
C VAL A 445 20.01 13.75 26.01
N TYR A 446 20.33 13.23 27.21
CA TYR A 446 20.86 11.88 27.39
C TYR A 446 19.79 10.79 27.40
N ASP A 447 18.51 11.17 27.37
CA ASP A 447 17.38 10.25 27.30
C ASP A 447 16.95 9.93 25.85
N TYR A 448 17.66 10.47 24.85
CA TYR A 448 17.45 10.15 23.45
C TYR A 448 17.56 8.63 23.22
N CYS A 449 16.56 8.05 22.56
CA CYS A 449 16.46 6.62 22.32
C CYS A 449 16.70 6.24 20.85
N ASN A 450 17.29 5.06 20.67
CA ASN A 450 17.44 4.45 19.36
C ASN A 450 16.12 3.82 18.92
N ALA A 451 15.70 4.06 17.68
CA ALA A 451 14.41 3.59 17.15
C ALA A 451 14.51 2.26 16.38
N GLY A 452 15.68 1.64 16.31
CA GLY A 452 15.89 0.40 15.57
C GLY A 452 15.34 -0.86 16.24
N VAL A 453 15.04 -0.79 17.54
CA VAL A 453 14.28 -1.81 18.27
C VAL A 453 13.39 -1.07 19.26
N ILE A 454 12.07 -1.16 19.06
CA ILE A 454 11.07 -0.52 19.91
C ILE A 454 9.94 -1.50 20.21
N VAL A 455 9.51 -1.51 21.47
CA VAL A 455 8.26 -2.17 21.88
C VAL A 455 7.19 -1.10 21.88
N VAL A 456 6.05 -1.35 21.23
CA VAL A 456 4.97 -0.38 21.11
C VAL A 456 3.73 -0.91 21.81
N ASN A 457 3.21 -0.13 22.74
CA ASN A 457 1.86 -0.32 23.28
C ASN A 457 0.87 0.24 22.26
N VAL A 458 0.22 -0.65 21.50
CA VAL A 458 -0.58 -0.27 20.33
C VAL A 458 -1.75 0.63 20.73
N THR A 459 -2.46 0.27 21.79
CA THR A 459 -3.60 1.04 22.29
C THR A 459 -3.19 2.45 22.69
N GLN A 460 -2.11 2.58 23.47
CA GLN A 460 -1.66 3.89 23.95
C GLN A 460 -1.08 4.73 22.79
N TYR A 461 -0.31 4.12 21.88
CA TYR A 461 0.27 4.78 20.71
C TYR A 461 -0.81 5.36 19.78
N ILE A 462 -1.89 4.60 19.53
CA ILE A 462 -3.04 5.05 18.75
C ILE A 462 -3.77 6.18 19.48
N LYS A 463 -4.07 5.99 20.77
CA LYS A 463 -4.78 6.98 21.61
C LYS A 463 -4.06 8.33 21.63
N GLU A 464 -2.73 8.32 21.71
CA GLU A 464 -1.92 9.53 21.71
C GLU A 464 -1.65 10.11 20.31
N ASN A 465 -2.10 9.44 19.26
CA ASN A 465 -1.98 9.86 17.87
C ASN A 465 -0.52 10.08 17.42
N ILE A 466 0.41 9.22 17.88
CA ILE A 466 1.86 9.43 17.73
C ILE A 466 2.29 9.46 16.26
N ALA A 467 1.86 8.49 15.44
CA ALA A 467 2.24 8.39 14.03
C ALA A 467 2.00 9.71 13.26
N PHE A 468 0.82 10.30 13.45
CA PHE A 468 0.41 11.51 12.76
C PHE A 468 1.14 12.75 13.26
N LYS A 469 1.38 12.83 14.58
CA LYS A 469 2.21 13.90 15.18
C LYS A 469 3.62 13.87 14.60
N VAL A 470 4.23 12.68 14.50
CA VAL A 470 5.57 12.49 13.91
C VAL A 470 5.58 12.88 12.43
N LEU A 471 4.61 12.41 11.64
CA LEU A 471 4.51 12.75 10.22
C LEU A 471 4.33 14.25 10.00
N LYS A 472 3.44 14.89 10.76
CA LYS A 472 3.24 16.35 10.69
C LYS A 472 4.54 17.09 11.00
N LEU A 473 5.28 16.66 12.00
CA LEU A 473 6.56 17.25 12.38
C LEU A 473 7.63 17.08 11.28
N LEU A 474 7.69 15.91 10.64
CA LEU A 474 8.60 15.65 9.51
C LEU A 474 8.27 16.49 8.27
N THR A 475 7.00 16.89 8.09
CA THR A 475 6.61 17.79 6.99
C THR A 475 6.92 19.26 7.25
N SER A 476 7.03 19.67 8.51
CA SER A 476 7.30 21.07 8.88
C SER A 476 8.78 21.37 9.14
N LYS A 477 9.58 20.34 9.43
CA LYS A 477 10.98 20.50 9.84
C LYS A 477 11.86 19.35 9.33
N ALA A 478 13.05 19.69 8.86
CA ALA A 478 14.08 18.71 8.53
C ALA A 478 14.84 18.26 9.79
N PHE A 479 15.05 16.95 9.92
CA PHE A 479 15.79 16.34 11.04
C PHE A 479 17.05 15.61 10.55
N ARG A 480 18.08 15.55 11.40
CA ARG A 480 19.36 14.89 11.08
C ARG A 480 19.21 13.36 11.04
N GLY A 481 18.41 12.80 11.94
CA GLY A 481 18.06 11.39 12.10
C GLY A 481 16.66 11.04 11.56
N SER A 482 16.04 11.92 10.75
CA SER A 482 14.73 11.69 10.12
C SER A 482 13.67 11.23 11.15
N VAL A 483 13.05 10.07 10.92
CA VAL A 483 11.96 9.50 11.74
C VAL A 483 12.38 9.28 13.19
N GLN A 484 13.64 8.89 13.46
CA GLN A 484 14.11 8.64 14.84
C GLN A 484 14.11 9.92 15.67
N ASP A 485 14.59 11.02 15.08
CA ASP A 485 14.61 12.33 15.74
C ASP A 485 13.20 12.86 15.99
N ALA A 486 12.34 12.77 14.97
CA ALA A 486 10.95 13.22 15.09
C ALA A 486 10.17 12.38 16.12
N LEU A 487 10.42 11.06 16.19
CA LEU A 487 9.83 10.20 17.22
C LEU A 487 10.27 10.63 18.62
N ASN A 488 11.57 10.80 18.85
CA ASN A 488 12.11 11.28 20.12
C ASN A 488 11.53 12.65 20.52
N SER A 489 11.35 13.56 19.55
CA SER A 489 10.76 14.88 19.80
C SER A 489 9.28 14.82 20.22
N ILE A 490 8.52 13.86 19.69
CA ILE A 490 7.09 13.68 20.00
C ILE A 490 6.88 12.96 21.33
N VAL A 491 7.55 11.83 21.54
CA VAL A 491 7.37 10.98 22.75
C VAL A 491 8.17 11.49 23.95
N LYS A 492 9.24 12.25 23.70
CA LYS A 492 10.09 12.88 24.71
C LYS A 492 10.55 11.87 25.78
N ASN A 493 10.59 12.28 27.04
CA ASN A 493 10.99 11.46 28.18
C ASN A 493 9.88 10.50 28.67
N GLU A 494 8.76 10.37 27.95
CA GLU A 494 7.66 9.44 28.26
C GLU A 494 7.91 8.08 27.57
N ILE A 495 9.10 7.53 27.82
CA ILE A 495 9.58 6.26 27.24
C ILE A 495 9.88 5.29 28.38
N THR A 496 9.45 4.04 28.23
CA THR A 496 9.94 2.96 29.09
C THR A 496 11.32 2.52 28.59
N TYR A 497 12.36 2.65 29.41
CA TYR A 497 13.72 2.33 28.98
C TYR A 497 14.00 0.83 29.06
N LEU A 498 14.39 0.24 27.94
CA LEU A 498 14.82 -1.15 27.84
C LEU A 498 16.29 -1.32 28.24
N ASP A 499 16.65 -2.54 28.63
CA ASP A 499 18.05 -2.93 28.80
C ASP A 499 18.82 -2.69 27.48
N PRO A 500 19.92 -1.92 27.48
CA PRO A 500 20.73 -1.62 26.29
C PRO A 500 21.20 -2.84 25.50
N ALA A 501 21.25 -4.04 26.11
CA ALA A 501 21.56 -5.27 25.41
C ALA A 501 20.55 -5.62 24.31
N TRP A 502 19.32 -5.11 24.39
CA TRP A 502 18.27 -5.31 23.38
C TRP A 502 18.39 -4.44 22.14
N ASN A 503 19.33 -3.49 22.10
CA ASN A 503 19.61 -2.70 20.91
C ASN A 503 21.03 -2.14 21.00
N TRP A 504 22.02 -3.00 20.82
CA TRP A 504 23.41 -2.63 20.98
C TRP A 504 24.04 -2.23 19.63
N PRO A 505 24.40 -0.94 19.43
CA PRO A 505 24.96 -0.49 18.16
C PRO A 505 26.46 -0.82 18.04
N THR A 506 26.86 -1.40 16.90
CA THR A 506 28.27 -1.66 16.57
C THR A 506 29.10 -0.39 16.49
N LEU A 507 30.38 -0.44 16.91
CA LEU A 507 31.29 0.70 16.78
C LEU A 507 31.92 0.73 15.39
N GLN A 508 31.28 1.47 14.48
CA GLN A 508 31.75 1.54 13.09
C GLN A 508 33.11 2.23 12.95
N MET A 509 33.86 1.89 11.89
CA MET A 509 35.22 2.41 11.66
C MET A 509 35.31 3.94 11.66
N HIS A 510 34.31 4.62 11.07
CA HIS A 510 34.28 6.10 11.05
C HIS A 510 34.07 6.69 12.46
N MET A 511 33.30 6.03 13.32
CA MET A 511 33.08 6.43 14.72
C MET A 511 34.36 6.24 15.55
N LYS A 512 35.13 5.18 15.28
CA LYS A 512 36.47 4.99 15.87
C LYS A 512 37.40 6.16 15.53
N ARG A 513 37.43 6.56 14.26
CA ARG A 513 38.24 7.71 13.79
C ARG A 513 37.82 9.04 14.44
N MET A 514 36.53 9.21 14.70
CA MET A 514 35.99 10.37 15.42
C MET A 514 36.09 10.25 16.95
N GLN A 515 36.74 9.20 17.48
CA GLN A 515 36.96 8.98 18.91
C GLN A 515 35.67 8.91 19.74
N PHE A 516 34.62 8.28 19.20
CA PHE A 516 33.31 8.19 19.87
C PHE A 516 33.39 7.62 21.30
N LEU A 517 34.17 6.56 21.52
CA LEU A 517 34.30 5.97 22.86
C LEU A 517 34.88 6.95 23.88
N SER A 518 35.89 7.73 23.49
CA SER A 518 36.52 8.74 24.35
C SER A 518 35.59 9.93 24.64
N ALA A 519 34.58 10.14 23.78
CA ALA A 519 33.59 11.20 23.94
C ALA A 519 32.38 10.78 24.80
N MET A 520 32.17 9.48 25.04
CA MET A 520 31.10 9.01 25.93
C MET A 520 31.37 9.44 27.37
N ASP A 521 30.32 9.65 28.16
CA ASP A 521 30.49 9.75 29.61
C ASP A 521 30.93 8.41 30.21
N CYS A 522 31.53 8.46 31.40
CA CYS A 522 32.13 7.28 32.03
C CYS A 522 31.12 6.15 32.30
N HIS A 523 29.89 6.49 32.64
CA HIS A 523 28.84 5.51 32.90
C HIS A 523 28.46 4.78 31.61
N THR A 524 28.23 5.54 30.53
CA THR A 524 27.86 5.01 29.22
C THR A 524 28.99 4.21 28.59
N LEU A 525 30.25 4.63 28.75
CA LEU A 525 31.41 3.88 28.27
C LEU A 525 31.53 2.51 28.96
N ASN A 526 31.37 2.47 30.29
CA ASN A 526 31.40 1.23 31.06
C ASN A 526 30.25 0.29 30.65
N LEU A 527 29.05 0.84 30.53
CA LEU A 527 27.86 0.14 30.07
C LEU A 527 28.08 -0.44 28.65
N TYR A 528 28.57 0.38 27.71
CA TYR A 528 28.84 -0.02 26.34
C TYR A 528 29.83 -1.18 26.28
N THR A 529 30.92 -1.09 27.04
CA THR A 529 31.99 -2.09 27.08
C THR A 529 31.52 -3.39 27.72
N HIS A 530 30.66 -3.33 28.73
CA HIS A 530 30.09 -4.50 29.38
C HIS A 530 29.09 -5.22 28.47
N VAL A 531 28.11 -4.49 27.92
CA VAL A 531 27.07 -5.06 27.05
C VAL A 531 27.66 -5.65 25.77
N ARG A 532 28.76 -5.08 25.26
CA ARG A 532 29.49 -5.61 24.10
C ARG A 532 29.87 -7.08 24.23
N GLN A 533 30.10 -7.59 25.44
CA GLN A 533 30.50 -8.99 25.64
C GLN A 533 29.35 -9.96 25.39
N LEU A 534 28.10 -9.53 25.58
CA LEU A 534 26.91 -10.36 25.42
C LEU A 534 25.68 -9.53 25.00
N PRO A 535 25.70 -8.92 23.79
CA PRO A 535 24.55 -8.21 23.28
C PRO A 535 23.44 -9.21 22.94
N ARG A 536 22.19 -8.89 23.29
CA ARG A 536 21.01 -9.70 22.91
C ARG A 536 20.56 -9.40 21.48
N ILE A 537 20.69 -8.15 21.05
CA ILE A 537 20.51 -7.74 19.65
C ILE A 537 21.69 -6.85 19.26
N ILE A 538 22.42 -7.27 18.24
CA ILE A 538 23.48 -6.48 17.61
C ILE A 538 22.86 -5.66 16.48
N HIS A 539 23.00 -4.35 16.53
CA HIS A 539 22.45 -3.45 15.53
C HIS A 539 23.59 -2.82 14.72
N TYR A 540 23.64 -3.12 13.42
CA TYR A 540 24.60 -2.52 12.48
C TYR A 540 24.11 -1.14 12.02
N ALA A 541 23.77 -0.29 13.00
CA ALA A 541 23.18 1.03 12.82
C ALA A 541 24.15 1.98 12.10
N SER A 542 23.66 2.82 11.19
CA SER A 542 24.42 3.74 10.30
C SER A 542 24.81 3.14 8.94
N PHE A 543 25.57 3.89 8.14
CA PHE A 543 25.75 3.67 6.71
C PHE A 543 26.79 2.59 6.34
N ARG A 544 27.74 2.25 7.22
CA ARG A 544 28.69 1.17 6.93
C ARG A 544 28.09 -0.15 7.40
N LYS A 545 27.84 -1.05 6.46
CA LYS A 545 27.17 -2.32 6.72
C LYS A 545 28.13 -3.50 6.57
N PRO A 546 27.99 -4.58 7.36
CA PRO A 546 28.92 -5.72 7.32
C PRO A 546 28.94 -6.44 5.96
N TRP A 547 27.84 -6.38 5.20
CA TRP A 547 27.76 -6.91 3.83
C TRP A 547 28.51 -6.08 2.78
N TYR A 548 28.97 -4.88 3.13
CA TYR A 548 29.76 -4.00 2.27
C TYR A 548 31.17 -3.74 2.80
N TYR A 549 31.43 -4.07 4.07
CA TYR A 549 32.67 -3.76 4.77
C TYR A 549 32.97 -4.88 5.79
N LEU A 550 33.81 -5.83 5.39
CA LEU A 550 34.13 -7.03 6.19
C LEU A 550 34.87 -6.74 7.51
N GLN A 551 35.44 -5.55 7.64
CA GLN A 551 36.29 -5.11 8.75
C GLN A 551 35.49 -4.29 9.78
N GLU A 552 34.18 -4.13 9.57
CA GLU A 552 33.33 -3.52 10.57
C GLU A 552 33.24 -4.39 11.82
N ASP A 553 32.93 -3.72 12.92
CA ASP A 553 32.79 -4.35 14.21
C ASP A 553 31.69 -5.43 14.20
N MET A 554 32.02 -6.62 14.71
CA MET A 554 31.16 -7.80 14.73
C MET A 554 30.67 -8.28 13.34
N ALA A 555 31.35 -7.92 12.25
CA ALA A 555 30.96 -8.36 10.91
C ALA A 555 31.02 -9.89 10.75
N GLU A 556 31.92 -10.56 11.46
CA GLU A 556 32.07 -12.01 11.47
C GLU A 556 30.81 -12.74 11.95
N ILE A 557 30.09 -12.17 12.92
CA ILE A 557 28.82 -12.72 13.44
C ILE A 557 27.75 -12.65 12.35
N TRP A 558 27.61 -11.47 11.71
CA TRP A 558 26.67 -11.27 10.60
C TRP A 558 26.93 -12.25 9.45
N TRP A 559 28.20 -12.40 9.04
CA TRP A 559 28.60 -13.33 7.99
C TRP A 559 28.45 -14.81 8.41
N GLY A 560 28.47 -15.10 9.71
CA GLY A 560 28.13 -16.42 10.25
C GLY A 560 26.71 -16.82 9.91
N TYR A 561 25.74 -15.91 10.07
CA TYR A 561 24.35 -16.13 9.66
C TYR A 561 24.17 -16.07 8.15
N ALA A 562 24.85 -15.15 7.46
CA ALA A 562 24.72 -14.98 6.01
C ALA A 562 25.02 -16.28 5.24
N ARG A 563 26.00 -17.06 5.70
CA ARG A 563 26.37 -18.37 5.12
C ARG A 563 25.27 -19.43 5.23
N LYS A 564 24.29 -19.24 6.09
CA LYS A 564 23.18 -20.18 6.32
C LYS A 564 21.92 -19.79 5.54
N THR A 565 21.96 -18.69 4.79
CA THR A 565 20.79 -18.21 4.05
C THR A 565 20.88 -18.62 2.58
N PRO A 566 19.75 -18.74 1.88
CA PRO A 566 19.76 -19.03 0.45
C PRO A 566 20.29 -17.85 -0.38
N TYR A 567 20.60 -16.70 0.22
CA TYR A 567 21.09 -15.50 -0.46
C TYR A 567 22.60 -15.32 -0.34
N TYR A 568 23.32 -16.28 0.24
CA TYR A 568 24.75 -16.15 0.51
C TYR A 568 25.56 -15.77 -0.74
N GLU A 569 25.35 -16.47 -1.85
CA GLU A 569 26.05 -16.24 -3.11
C GLU A 569 25.72 -14.85 -3.68
N GLU A 570 24.46 -14.41 -3.56
CA GLU A 570 24.03 -13.08 -3.99
C GLU A 570 24.69 -11.98 -3.15
N ILE A 571 24.77 -12.17 -1.82
CA ILE A 571 25.44 -11.24 -0.91
C ILE A 571 26.93 -11.15 -1.27
N CYS A 572 27.59 -12.29 -1.54
CA CYS A 572 28.99 -12.31 -2.00
C CYS A 572 29.17 -11.56 -3.33
N LEU A 573 28.26 -11.73 -4.29
CA LEU A 573 28.27 -11.00 -5.56
C LEU A 573 28.12 -9.50 -5.34
N ARG A 574 27.15 -9.06 -4.53
CA ARG A 574 26.92 -7.65 -4.20
C ARG A 574 28.12 -7.02 -3.50
N LEU A 575 28.78 -7.74 -2.58
CA LEU A 575 30.02 -7.30 -1.95
C LEU A 575 31.12 -7.07 -3.00
N ASN A 576 31.33 -8.02 -3.92
CA ASN A 576 32.35 -7.91 -4.95
C ASN A 576 32.08 -6.73 -5.91
N GLN A 577 30.83 -6.52 -6.29
CA GLN A 577 30.41 -5.36 -7.10
C GLN A 577 30.68 -4.04 -6.37
N HIS A 578 30.38 -3.97 -5.07
CA HIS A 578 30.67 -2.80 -4.25
C HIS A 578 32.18 -2.50 -4.19
N GLU A 579 33.04 -3.50 -3.96
CA GLU A 579 34.50 -3.30 -3.98
C GLU A 579 35.02 -2.87 -5.36
N THR A 580 34.49 -3.48 -6.42
CA THR A 580 34.85 -3.12 -7.80
C THR A 580 34.47 -1.67 -8.12
N SER A 581 33.27 -1.22 -7.74
CA SER A 581 32.83 0.16 -7.93
C SER A 581 33.68 1.19 -7.16
N LYS A 582 34.17 0.85 -5.96
CA LYS A 582 35.14 1.68 -5.22
C LYS A 582 36.46 1.79 -5.95
N ILE A 583 36.97 0.71 -6.53
CA ILE A 583 38.23 0.72 -7.29
C ILE A 583 38.08 1.61 -8.53
N PHE A 584 36.98 1.47 -9.29
CA PHE A 584 36.74 2.32 -10.46
C PHE A 584 36.54 3.79 -10.09
N SER A 585 35.75 4.10 -9.06
CA SER A 585 35.57 5.49 -8.61
C SER A 585 36.84 6.11 -8.05
N CYS A 586 37.69 5.34 -7.37
CA CYS A 586 39.01 5.77 -6.91
C CYS A 586 39.97 5.99 -8.09
N ARG A 587 40.01 5.09 -9.07
CA ARG A 587 40.79 5.27 -10.31
C ARG A 587 40.33 6.49 -11.09
N TYR A 588 39.02 6.72 -11.20
CA TYR A 588 38.45 7.89 -11.85
C TYR A 588 38.82 9.19 -11.10
N LYS A 589 38.64 9.22 -9.77
CA LYS A 589 39.04 10.38 -8.94
C LYS A 589 40.55 10.65 -9.01
N ASN A 590 41.39 9.63 -8.97
CA ASN A 590 42.84 9.78 -9.10
C ASN A 590 43.24 10.23 -10.51
N ARG A 591 42.56 9.76 -11.58
CA ARG A 591 42.71 10.28 -12.94
C ARG A 591 42.44 11.80 -12.96
N HIS A 592 41.30 12.22 -12.44
CA HIS A 592 40.89 13.64 -12.43
C HIS A 592 41.78 14.52 -11.55
N GLN A 593 42.23 14.02 -10.40
CA GLN A 593 43.19 14.72 -9.53
C GLN A 593 44.56 14.86 -10.20
N ASN A 594 45.04 13.82 -10.89
CA ASN A 594 46.29 13.87 -11.64
C ASN A 594 46.21 14.87 -12.81
N TYR A 595 45.09 14.92 -13.53
CA TYR A 595 44.86 15.94 -14.56
C TYR A 595 44.78 17.36 -13.97
N ALA A 596 44.07 17.54 -12.85
CA ALA A 596 43.97 18.85 -12.20
C ALA A 596 45.34 19.37 -11.72
N LEU A 597 46.17 18.51 -11.12
CA LEU A 597 47.53 18.85 -10.70
C LEU A 597 48.43 19.16 -11.90
N LEU A 598 48.36 18.36 -12.97
CA LEU A 598 49.08 18.60 -14.21
C LEU A 598 48.68 19.93 -14.85
N TYR A 599 47.38 20.24 -14.89
CA TYR A 599 46.85 21.49 -15.43
C TYR A 599 47.24 22.71 -14.59
N LEU A 600 47.27 22.58 -13.26
CA LEU A 600 47.77 23.62 -12.35
C LEU A 600 49.26 23.89 -12.55
N SER A 601 50.09 22.85 -12.72
CA SER A 601 51.50 22.99 -13.08
C SER A 601 51.68 23.68 -14.44
N TYR A 602 50.86 23.33 -15.44
CA TYR A 602 50.83 24.01 -16.73
C TYR A 602 50.53 25.51 -16.57
N LEU A 603 49.50 25.89 -15.81
CA LEU A 603 49.13 27.29 -15.56
C LEU A 603 50.22 28.03 -14.78
N TYR A 604 50.80 27.37 -13.77
CA TYR A 604 51.91 27.92 -12.99
C TYR A 604 53.11 28.23 -13.87
N TYR A 605 53.59 27.26 -14.67
CA TYR A 605 54.73 27.49 -15.55
C TYR A 605 54.42 28.54 -16.62
N LYS A 606 53.22 28.54 -17.19
CA LYS A 606 52.76 29.60 -18.10
C LYS A 606 52.87 30.98 -17.46
N LEU A 607 52.35 31.16 -16.25
CA LEU A 607 52.44 32.41 -15.52
C LEU A 607 53.89 32.80 -15.24
N MET A 608 54.71 31.85 -14.78
CA MET A 608 56.13 32.07 -14.48
C MET A 608 56.93 32.51 -15.72
N THR A 609 56.55 32.08 -16.93
CA THR A 609 57.19 32.56 -18.17
C THR A 609 56.93 34.04 -18.46
N HIS A 610 55.83 34.60 -17.99
CA HIS A 610 55.47 36.00 -18.19
C HIS A 610 56.05 36.93 -17.12
N ILE A 611 56.35 36.42 -15.93
CA ILE A 611 56.81 37.23 -14.78
C ILE A 611 58.30 37.06 -14.45
N THR A 612 59.03 36.19 -15.16
CA THR A 612 60.47 35.99 -14.98
C THR A 612 61.26 36.40 -16.23
N SER A 613 62.54 36.71 -16.08
CA SER A 613 63.43 37.13 -17.18
C SER A 613 64.75 36.34 -17.20
N GLY A 614 65.45 36.37 -18.34
CA GLY A 614 66.77 35.75 -18.51
C GLY A 614 66.76 34.21 -18.43
N LYS A 615 67.81 33.62 -17.85
CA LYS A 615 67.97 32.15 -17.79
C LYS A 615 66.83 31.44 -17.05
N LYS A 616 66.19 32.10 -16.07
CA LYS A 616 65.04 31.54 -15.34
C LYS A 616 63.80 31.45 -16.24
N GLN A 617 63.57 32.45 -17.08
CA GLN A 617 62.46 32.46 -18.03
C GLN A 617 62.59 31.33 -19.06
N ALA A 618 63.80 31.12 -19.60
CA ALA A 618 64.07 30.02 -20.54
C ALA A 618 63.76 28.64 -19.91
N ARG A 619 64.11 28.45 -18.63
CA ARG A 619 63.80 27.23 -17.89
C ARG A 619 62.29 27.01 -17.74
N TYR A 620 61.55 28.04 -17.31
CA TYR A 620 60.09 27.93 -17.17
C TYR A 620 59.39 27.77 -18.51
N LYS A 621 59.93 28.32 -19.60
CA LYS A 621 59.37 28.15 -20.95
C LYS A 621 59.49 26.71 -21.44
N THR A 622 60.61 26.06 -21.13
CA THR A 622 60.82 24.63 -21.42
C THR A 622 59.85 23.76 -20.61
N ALA A 623 59.78 23.96 -19.30
CA ALA A 623 58.83 23.25 -18.43
C ALA A 623 57.36 23.50 -18.79
N TRP A 624 57.02 24.69 -19.29
CA TRP A 624 55.68 25.01 -19.77
C TRP A 624 55.31 24.24 -21.05
N VAL A 625 56.24 24.13 -22.00
CA VAL A 625 56.02 23.36 -23.24
C VAL A 625 55.86 21.86 -22.93
N GLU A 626 56.67 21.31 -22.03
CA GLU A 626 56.55 19.92 -21.57
C GLU A 626 55.18 19.68 -20.91
N ALA A 627 54.81 20.51 -19.92
CA ALA A 627 53.51 20.39 -19.26
C ALA A 627 52.33 20.60 -20.22
N LYS A 628 52.48 21.46 -21.24
CA LYS A 628 51.46 21.66 -22.28
C LYS A 628 51.26 20.40 -23.12
N ASN A 629 52.35 19.78 -23.58
CA ASN A 629 52.29 18.56 -24.38
C ASN A 629 51.68 17.41 -23.57
N GLU A 630 52.04 17.29 -22.29
CA GLU A 630 51.45 16.27 -21.41
C GLU A 630 49.94 16.49 -21.21
N VAL A 631 49.48 17.74 -21.06
CA VAL A 631 48.04 18.07 -20.98
C VAL A 631 47.32 17.75 -22.29
N GLU A 632 47.93 18.03 -23.45
CA GLU A 632 47.35 17.73 -24.77
C GLU A 632 47.26 16.22 -25.01
N LEU A 633 48.32 15.46 -24.71
CA LEU A 633 48.31 13.99 -24.75
C LEU A 633 47.24 13.39 -23.83
N TRP A 634 47.04 13.97 -22.64
CA TRP A 634 46.01 13.54 -21.70
C TRP A 634 44.58 13.73 -22.26
N ARG A 635 44.35 14.80 -23.04
CA ARG A 635 43.06 15.10 -23.69
C ARG A 635 42.75 14.19 -24.87
N GLU A 636 43.78 13.66 -25.54
CA GLU A 636 43.60 12.72 -26.66
C GLU A 636 43.31 11.28 -26.20
N HIS A 637 43.68 10.93 -24.95
CA HIS A 637 43.53 9.57 -24.39
C HIS A 637 42.43 9.45 -23.31
N SER A 638 41.69 10.53 -23.04
CA SER A 638 40.53 10.60 -22.13
C SER A 638 39.24 10.65 -22.92
#